data_AF-A0A9D8KRM2-F1
#
_entry.id   AF-A0A9D8KRM2-F1
#
_cell.length_a   1.000
_cell.length_b   1.000
_cell.length_c   1.000
_cell.angle_alpha   90.00
_cell.angle_beta   90.00
_cell.angle_gamma   90.00
#
_symmetry.space_group_name_H-M   'P 1'
#
loop_
_entity.id
_entity.type
_entity.pdbx_description
1 polymer ?
#
loop_
_entity_poly.entity_id
_entity_poly.type
_entity_poly.pdbx_seq_one_letter_code
_entity_poly.pdbx_strand_id
1 'polypeptide(L)'
;MARLLLAVACLTLPAASTAEERPGHAHVDILVLHSYHQGLPWTDSEQDGLQVGLAEYLPRLGLFIEYLDALRFPLRGPDAEAAAAQRLAERYARIHIEYLVATDDPAYRLLLAHRDRLWPGIPILFAGVNNIDSKDIAHLERVAGVSERPDFFANLALIQSLHPKVDRLVVVGDETRTFASNRKALEDANATLARPFSVEVIVRHSLRDVLAELRSMSGDFVIFLMGRPFDDEDRIGAEAVVAEAVRGATRHAVYSAWSFFLGHGIVGGKLVSGQEQGLALAGLLTDLYAGKALADLPRVIDSPNRYLFDYIELDRLGLSGHSLPPGSVVINRPSSIWDSYPKTFAASLAVFVFLLALLALQRRNLRVKQALSAEIEKELVLVQALMNAAPFPMFFKDVALRYRRINDAFVAFLGKSREEIMGQTASALAPPAQVSVYRSRDEDLLAEGGRQIYETVVVGPQQTPRDVVFHKAVVRLPDGRVEGIVGAMLDVSELRRSERELRELNEHLEQRVAGRTADLAQSNVRLQQAVDSLALAQDELVRSEKLASLGSMVAGVAHELNTPIGNALTVSTAMQNKCDALAAELKQGVLRKSSLDQYLSHGESGFAMLVRNLERAARLITNFKEVAVDQTSDRRRRFRLLDTVEECVHTFTAGVGARVPGFQVDVAESIAFDAYPGALGQILLNLFENARVHAFADGAPGTIRIGAQALPDGNVQISVGDNGKGIAADALPKIFDPFFTTRLGQGGSGLGLAIVYRLVTKKLGGKIRISSEPGQGAIFIIELPATAPEVDSGDEVTATHAAWAPPAGMNPAGTGAGDASPLHLRDELLDIRELVESRAAAATTRRITDAGRRRLADVFERLDKSFSTEDAEAQVACDLAFHMAIIDLSVDPALQKVGAAVIPLMYGHMRRTLTRLMPDPERRDTLRRQHRAIYEAIIAGDPDSASAAAAAHMAYVRTQADRREETAAS
;
A
#
# COMPACT_ATOMS: atom_id res chain seq x y z
N MET A 1 26.14 -21.44 18.74
CA MET A 1 25.34 -20.35 18.12
C MET A 1 23.84 -20.50 18.37
N ALA A 2 23.21 -21.65 18.08
CA ALA A 2 21.76 -21.86 18.27
C ALA A 2 21.20 -21.66 19.70
N ARG A 3 22.03 -21.66 20.76
CA ARG A 3 21.62 -21.35 22.14
C ARG A 3 21.61 -19.86 22.51
N LEU A 4 22.01 -18.95 21.61
CA LEU A 4 21.98 -17.50 21.87
C LEU A 4 20.72 -16.82 21.32
N LEU A 5 20.10 -17.40 20.28
CA LEU A 5 18.89 -16.87 19.64
C LEU A 5 17.61 -17.16 20.44
N LEU A 6 17.62 -18.15 21.35
CA LEU A 6 16.47 -18.51 22.18
C LEU A 6 16.24 -17.55 23.37
N ALA A 7 17.19 -16.66 23.67
CA ALA A 7 17.17 -15.79 24.85
C ALA A 7 16.54 -14.40 24.61
N VAL A 8 16.21 -14.06 23.35
CA VAL A 8 15.74 -12.71 22.97
C VAL A 8 14.23 -12.68 22.67
N ALA A 9 13.58 -13.84 22.53
CA ALA A 9 12.18 -13.96 22.14
C ALA A 9 11.15 -13.84 23.29
N CYS A 10 11.58 -13.56 24.52
CA CYS A 10 10.72 -13.60 25.72
C CYS A 10 10.53 -12.25 26.44
N LEU A 11 10.84 -11.12 25.79
CA LEU A 11 10.82 -9.79 26.43
C LEU A 11 10.04 -8.69 25.68
N THR A 12 9.00 -9.04 24.91
CA THR A 12 7.86 -8.13 24.63
C THR A 12 6.59 -8.91 24.27
N LEU A 13 5.89 -9.40 25.30
CA LEU A 13 4.44 -9.62 25.24
C LEU A 13 3.84 -8.87 26.43
N PRO A 14 2.76 -8.09 26.27
CA PRO A 14 1.99 -7.62 27.40
C PRO A 14 1.49 -8.84 28.18
N ALA A 15 1.64 -8.83 29.50
CA ALA A 15 0.94 -9.80 30.32
C ALA A 15 -0.56 -9.51 30.20
N ALA A 16 -1.28 -10.37 29.49
CA ALA A 16 -2.73 -10.40 29.60
C ALA A 16 -3.03 -10.73 31.06
N SER A 17 -3.57 -9.75 31.79
CA SER A 17 -4.05 -9.96 33.15
C SER A 17 -5.13 -11.02 33.10
N THR A 18 -4.83 -12.20 33.65
CA THR A 18 -5.86 -13.20 33.95
C THR A 18 -6.75 -12.60 35.02
N ALA A 19 -7.82 -11.95 34.60
CA ALA A 19 -8.85 -11.46 35.51
C ALA A 19 -9.39 -12.64 36.30
N GLU A 20 -9.09 -12.70 37.60
CA GLU A 20 -9.78 -13.60 38.50
C GLU A 20 -11.28 -13.30 38.42
N GLU A 21 -12.09 -14.30 38.06
CA GLU A 21 -13.54 -14.19 38.19
C GLU A 21 -13.92 -14.19 39.67
N ARG A 22 -13.78 -13.03 40.31
CA ARG A 22 -14.27 -12.79 41.66
C ARG A 22 -15.80 -12.76 41.62
N PRO A 23 -16.49 -13.56 42.46
CA PRO A 23 -17.92 -13.75 42.30
C PRO A 23 -18.73 -12.54 42.78
N GLY A 24 -19.57 -12.01 41.90
CA GLY A 24 -20.83 -11.37 42.30
C GLY A 24 -20.76 -9.98 42.95
N HIS A 25 -20.02 -9.03 42.37
CA HIS A 25 -20.38 -7.62 42.56
C HIS A 25 -21.63 -7.30 41.73
N ALA A 26 -22.55 -6.52 42.30
CA ALA A 26 -23.78 -6.08 41.63
C ALA A 26 -23.47 -5.01 40.56
N HIS A 27 -24.46 -4.69 39.73
CA HIS A 27 -24.43 -3.46 38.93
C HIS A 27 -24.44 -2.26 39.88
N VAL A 28 -23.41 -1.42 39.79
CA VAL A 28 -23.28 -0.19 40.58
C VAL A 28 -23.88 0.96 39.79
N ASP A 29 -25.00 1.49 40.26
CA ASP A 29 -25.70 2.62 39.64
C ASP A 29 -25.18 3.96 40.20
N ILE A 30 -24.84 4.90 39.31
CA ILE A 30 -24.23 6.20 39.62
C ILE A 30 -25.04 7.30 38.93
N LEU A 31 -25.48 8.31 39.70
CA LEU A 31 -26.16 9.48 39.15
C LEU A 31 -25.20 10.67 39.04
N VAL A 32 -24.84 11.01 37.81
CA VAL A 32 -24.03 12.18 37.44
C VAL A 32 -24.94 13.37 37.15
N LEU A 33 -24.78 14.42 37.93
CA LEU A 33 -25.49 15.69 37.77
C LEU A 33 -24.49 16.79 37.40
N HIS A 34 -24.51 17.19 36.14
CA HIS A 34 -23.74 18.33 35.64
C HIS A 34 -24.46 19.65 35.93
N SER A 35 -23.71 20.68 36.30
CA SER A 35 -24.28 22.02 36.58
C SER A 35 -24.79 22.74 35.34
N TYR A 36 -24.15 22.51 34.18
CA TYR A 36 -24.45 23.19 32.93
C TYR A 36 -24.94 22.18 31.88
N HIS A 37 -25.21 22.64 30.65
CA HIS A 37 -25.71 21.79 29.57
C HIS A 37 -24.58 21.05 28.83
N GLN A 38 -24.94 19.91 28.24
CA GLN A 38 -24.20 19.30 27.13
C GLN A 38 -24.02 20.31 25.99
N GLY A 39 -22.85 20.34 25.36
CA GLY A 39 -22.46 21.34 24.37
C GLY A 39 -21.76 22.56 24.96
N LEU A 40 -21.48 22.58 26.27
CA LEU A 40 -20.54 23.52 26.88
C LEU A 40 -19.17 22.83 26.97
N PRO A 41 -18.09 23.39 26.36
CA PRO A 41 -16.79 22.72 26.29
C PRO A 41 -16.21 22.28 27.64
N TRP A 42 -16.50 23.02 28.72
CA TRP A 42 -16.13 22.64 30.08
C TRP A 42 -16.81 21.32 30.51
N THR A 43 -18.14 21.31 30.58
CA THR A 43 -18.96 20.15 30.98
C THR A 43 -18.71 18.93 30.11
N ASP A 44 -18.62 19.13 28.79
CA ASP A 44 -18.34 18.04 27.86
C ASP A 44 -16.94 17.45 28.14
N SER A 45 -15.94 18.29 28.43
CA SER A 45 -14.59 17.80 28.78
C SER A 45 -14.54 17.07 30.13
N GLU A 46 -15.30 17.51 31.14
CA GLU A 46 -15.45 16.77 32.41
C GLU A 46 -16.07 15.39 32.19
N GLN A 47 -17.12 15.33 31.38
CA GLN A 47 -17.79 14.07 31.06
C GLN A 47 -16.90 13.15 30.24
N ASP A 48 -16.15 13.66 29.26
CA ASP A 48 -15.18 12.88 28.49
C ASP A 48 -14.06 12.35 29.40
N GLY A 49 -13.55 13.15 30.32
CA GLY A 49 -12.57 12.72 31.33
C GLY A 49 -13.10 11.59 32.21
N LEU A 50 -14.35 11.71 32.67
CA LEU A 50 -15.05 10.70 33.46
C LEU A 50 -15.27 9.40 32.67
N GLN A 51 -15.74 9.48 31.43
CA GLN A 51 -15.98 8.32 30.56
C GLN A 51 -14.67 7.61 30.16
N VAL A 52 -13.61 8.36 29.84
CA VAL A 52 -12.28 7.80 29.52
C VAL A 52 -11.68 7.09 30.74
N GLY A 53 -11.76 7.68 31.93
CA GLY A 53 -11.27 7.06 33.16
C GLY A 53 -12.03 5.80 33.57
N LEU A 54 -13.35 5.75 33.30
CA LEU A 54 -14.19 4.58 33.61
C LEU A 54 -14.28 3.56 32.47
N ALA A 55 -13.60 3.74 31.33
CA ALA A 55 -13.85 3.00 30.09
C ALA A 55 -13.82 1.46 30.22
N GLU A 56 -12.93 0.91 31.06
CA GLU A 56 -12.83 -0.53 31.34
C GLU A 56 -14.02 -1.07 32.19
N TYR A 57 -14.64 -0.19 32.98
CA TYR A 57 -15.71 -0.48 33.92
C TYR A 57 -17.12 -0.17 33.37
N LEU A 58 -17.24 0.66 32.32
CA LEU A 58 -18.53 1.02 31.69
C LEU A 58 -19.48 -0.17 31.42
N PRO A 59 -19.03 -1.38 31.00
CA PRO A 59 -19.93 -2.53 30.81
C PRO A 59 -20.58 -3.07 32.11
N ARG A 60 -20.20 -2.56 33.28
CA ARG A 60 -20.62 -3.01 34.62
C ARG A 60 -21.18 -1.88 35.51
N LEU A 61 -21.17 -0.63 35.03
CA LEU A 61 -21.64 0.56 35.74
C LEU A 61 -22.91 1.12 35.10
N GLY A 62 -23.91 1.46 35.91
CA GLY A 62 -25.09 2.19 35.46
C GLY A 62 -24.86 3.70 35.56
N LEU A 63 -24.29 4.32 34.51
CA LEU A 63 -24.13 5.78 34.46
C LEU A 63 -25.42 6.46 34.02
N PHE A 64 -26.09 7.16 34.95
CA PHE A 64 -27.22 8.03 34.67
C PHE A 64 -26.74 9.48 34.63
N ILE A 65 -26.95 10.19 33.52
CA ILE A 65 -26.42 11.53 33.30
C ILE A 65 -27.57 12.53 33.17
N GLU A 66 -27.52 13.58 33.99
CA GLU A 66 -28.50 14.67 34.04
C GLU A 66 -27.77 16.02 34.00
N TYR A 67 -28.43 17.03 33.41
CA TYR A 67 -27.88 18.38 33.26
C TYR A 67 -28.85 19.39 33.89
N LEU A 68 -28.37 20.21 34.82
CA LEU A 68 -29.18 21.29 35.41
C LEU A 68 -29.39 22.47 34.47
N ASP A 69 -28.47 22.68 33.51
CA ASP A 69 -28.38 23.88 32.66
C ASP A 69 -28.52 25.20 33.48
N ALA A 70 -27.88 25.25 34.65
CA ALA A 70 -27.96 26.39 35.56
C ALA A 70 -27.32 27.68 34.99
N LEU A 71 -26.59 27.57 33.88
CA LEU A 71 -26.02 28.70 33.15
C LEU A 71 -27.08 29.45 32.33
N ARG A 72 -28.00 28.72 31.68
CA ARG A 72 -29.13 29.31 30.93
C ARG A 72 -30.38 29.48 31.80
N PHE A 73 -30.60 28.57 32.74
CA PHE A 73 -31.78 28.50 33.61
C PHE A 73 -31.39 28.43 35.09
N PRO A 74 -30.74 29.46 35.65
CA PRO A 74 -30.28 29.47 37.04
C PRO A 74 -31.46 29.27 38.01
N LEU A 75 -31.29 28.35 38.96
CA LEU A 75 -32.24 28.12 40.05
C LEU A 75 -32.26 29.35 40.97
N ARG A 76 -33.38 30.07 41.01
CA ARG A 76 -33.52 31.33 41.76
C ARG A 76 -34.27 31.11 43.08
N GLY A 77 -33.52 30.69 44.10
CA GLY A 77 -34.00 30.59 45.48
C GLY A 77 -34.46 29.19 45.90
N PRO A 78 -34.67 28.98 47.21
CA PRO A 78 -34.75 27.66 47.82
C PRO A 78 -35.97 26.83 47.35
N ASP A 79 -37.07 27.48 46.99
CA ASP A 79 -38.24 26.77 46.45
C ASP A 79 -37.97 26.18 45.06
N ALA A 80 -37.20 26.88 44.23
CA ALA A 80 -36.81 26.40 42.90
C ALA A 80 -35.77 25.28 42.97
N GLU A 81 -34.82 25.39 43.90
CA GLU A 81 -33.84 24.35 44.23
C GLU A 81 -34.53 23.08 44.76
N ALA A 82 -35.38 23.21 45.78
CA ALA A 82 -36.15 22.09 46.33
C ALA A 82 -37.04 21.43 45.27
N ALA A 83 -37.70 22.20 44.40
CA ALA A 83 -38.50 21.66 43.30
C ALA A 83 -37.65 20.98 42.21
N ALA A 84 -36.40 21.39 41.99
CA ALA A 84 -35.48 20.68 41.09
C ALA A 84 -35.03 19.34 41.70
N ALA A 85 -34.54 19.36 42.94
CA ALA A 85 -34.06 18.16 43.63
C ALA A 85 -35.17 17.13 43.87
N GLN A 86 -36.38 17.56 44.23
CA GLN A 86 -37.54 16.68 44.39
C GLN A 86 -37.88 15.93 43.09
N ARG A 87 -37.88 16.62 41.93
CA ARG A 87 -38.12 15.98 40.61
C ARG A 87 -37.01 15.00 40.22
N LEU A 88 -35.76 15.28 40.60
CA LEU A 88 -34.64 14.37 40.40
C LEU A 88 -34.81 13.10 41.27
N ALA A 89 -35.11 13.26 42.55
CA ALA A 89 -35.38 12.14 43.45
C ALA A 89 -36.58 11.29 42.99
N GLU A 90 -37.68 11.92 42.54
CA GLU A 90 -38.86 11.21 42.00
C GLU A 90 -38.55 10.42 40.72
N ARG A 91 -37.70 10.96 39.82
CA ARG A 91 -37.26 10.26 38.60
C ARG A 91 -36.46 9.01 38.92
N TYR A 92 -35.55 9.10 39.90
CA TYR A 92 -34.63 8.00 40.26
C TYR A 92 -35.11 7.11 41.41
N ALA A 93 -36.30 7.35 41.98
CA ALA A 93 -36.88 6.62 43.13
C ALA A 93 -37.09 5.09 42.95
N ARG A 94 -36.79 4.53 41.77
CA ARG A 94 -36.87 3.09 41.48
C ARG A 94 -35.52 2.46 41.11
N ILE A 95 -34.44 3.23 41.16
CA ILE A 95 -33.07 2.84 40.77
C ILE A 95 -32.20 2.89 42.02
N HIS A 96 -31.31 1.91 42.21
CA HIS A 96 -30.51 1.81 43.43
C HIS A 96 -29.20 2.59 43.30
N ILE A 97 -29.30 3.92 43.24
CA ILE A 97 -28.13 4.81 43.14
C ILE A 97 -27.21 4.60 44.35
N GLU A 98 -26.03 4.06 44.12
CA GLU A 98 -24.99 3.84 45.13
C GLU A 98 -24.12 5.08 45.33
N TYR A 99 -23.94 5.90 44.29
CA TYR A 99 -23.11 7.11 44.33
C TYR A 99 -23.80 8.27 43.61
N LEU A 100 -23.82 9.43 44.26
CA LEU A 100 -24.13 10.72 43.64
C LEU A 100 -22.83 11.38 43.16
N VAL A 101 -22.85 11.96 41.97
CA VAL A 101 -21.75 12.72 41.40
C VAL A 101 -22.25 14.11 41.00
N ALA A 102 -21.56 15.15 41.44
CA ALA A 102 -21.78 16.53 41.00
C ALA A 102 -20.61 17.03 40.15
N THR A 103 -20.87 17.82 39.11
CA THR A 103 -19.84 18.70 38.55
C THR A 103 -20.22 20.17 38.66
N ASP A 104 -19.24 21.00 39.03
CA ASP A 104 -19.34 22.41 39.43
C ASP A 104 -20.27 22.73 40.63
N ASP A 105 -20.18 23.99 41.05
CA ASP A 105 -20.89 24.55 42.20
C ASP A 105 -22.43 24.37 42.22
N PRO A 106 -23.20 24.64 41.15
CA PRO A 106 -24.66 24.49 41.19
C PRO A 106 -25.16 23.08 41.55
N ALA A 107 -24.62 22.03 40.92
CA ALA A 107 -24.99 20.64 41.18
C ALA A 107 -24.50 20.18 42.55
N TYR A 108 -23.27 20.55 42.94
CA TYR A 108 -22.72 20.24 44.24
C TYR A 108 -23.58 20.82 45.37
N ARG A 109 -23.97 22.09 45.27
CA ARG A 109 -24.84 22.77 46.26
C ARG A 109 -26.23 22.14 46.30
N LEU A 110 -26.83 21.83 45.14
CA LEU A 110 -28.17 21.23 45.07
C LEU A 110 -28.22 19.84 45.73
N LEU A 111 -27.26 18.97 45.42
CA LEU A 111 -27.19 17.63 46.01
C LEU A 111 -26.84 17.71 47.50
N LEU A 112 -25.90 18.58 47.90
CA LEU A 112 -25.52 18.74 49.30
C LEU A 112 -26.68 19.27 50.16
N ALA A 113 -27.41 20.29 49.70
CA ALA A 113 -28.52 20.90 50.44
C ALA A 113 -29.72 19.97 50.66
N HIS A 114 -29.83 18.89 49.87
CA HIS A 114 -30.94 17.93 49.94
C HIS A 114 -30.54 16.49 50.27
N ARG A 115 -29.23 16.20 50.38
CA ARG A 115 -28.61 14.92 50.75
C ARG A 115 -29.41 14.15 51.81
N ASP A 116 -29.53 14.73 53.00
CA ASP A 116 -30.05 14.03 54.18
C ASP A 116 -31.57 13.78 54.12
N ARG A 117 -32.27 14.46 53.20
CA ARG A 117 -33.72 14.35 53.01
C ARG A 117 -34.10 13.44 51.84
N LEU A 118 -33.33 13.45 50.75
CA LEU A 118 -33.69 12.78 49.49
C LEU A 118 -32.79 11.56 49.19
N TRP A 119 -31.54 11.58 49.64
CA TRP A 119 -30.53 10.52 49.39
C TRP A 119 -29.77 10.14 50.68
N PRO A 120 -30.49 9.76 51.76
CA PRO A 120 -29.90 9.58 53.08
C PRO A 120 -28.83 8.47 53.09
N GLY A 121 -27.60 8.84 53.46
CA GLY A 121 -26.46 7.92 53.59
C GLY A 121 -25.70 7.61 52.29
N ILE A 122 -26.22 8.02 51.13
CA ILE A 122 -25.54 7.87 49.83
C ILE A 122 -24.35 8.85 49.77
N PRO A 123 -23.15 8.43 49.36
CA PRO A 123 -22.02 9.32 49.17
C PRO A 123 -22.23 10.35 48.05
N ILE A 124 -21.66 11.54 48.23
CA ILE A 124 -21.54 12.56 47.17
C ILE A 124 -20.07 12.69 46.80
N LEU A 125 -19.78 12.48 45.52
CA LEU A 125 -18.51 12.81 44.88
C LEU A 125 -18.66 14.09 44.07
N PHE A 126 -17.58 14.86 43.92
CA PHE A 126 -17.59 16.09 43.12
C PHE A 126 -16.33 16.31 42.28
N ALA A 127 -16.48 17.10 41.22
CA ALA A 127 -15.42 17.71 40.40
C ALA A 127 -15.83 19.15 40.02
N GLY A 128 -14.90 19.99 39.57
CA GLY A 128 -15.21 21.37 39.11
C GLY A 128 -15.63 22.35 40.22
N VAL A 129 -15.66 21.93 41.49
CA VAL A 129 -16.13 22.78 42.60
C VAL A 129 -15.06 23.80 42.99
N ASN A 130 -15.40 25.08 42.90
CA ASN A 130 -14.43 26.18 42.93
C ASN A 130 -13.78 26.35 44.31
N ASN A 131 -12.44 26.30 44.33
CA ASN A 131 -11.53 26.61 45.43
C ASN A 131 -11.70 25.81 46.74
N ILE A 132 -12.57 24.79 46.79
CA ILE A 132 -12.93 24.02 47.99
C ILE A 132 -11.75 23.28 48.65
N ASP A 133 -11.67 23.29 49.98
CA ASP A 133 -10.60 22.69 50.79
C ASP A 133 -11.15 21.60 51.74
N SER A 134 -10.27 20.69 52.15
CA SER A 134 -10.46 19.67 53.18
C SER A 134 -11.18 20.17 54.44
N LYS A 135 -10.89 21.40 54.88
CA LYS A 135 -11.53 22.07 56.02
C LYS A 135 -13.02 22.36 55.79
N ASP A 136 -13.40 22.68 54.55
CA ASP A 136 -14.75 23.14 54.20
C ASP A 136 -15.73 21.95 54.21
N ILE A 137 -15.25 20.77 53.78
CA ILE A 137 -16.01 19.50 53.88
C ILE A 137 -15.69 18.69 55.15
N ALA A 138 -14.87 19.20 56.07
CA ALA A 138 -14.41 18.44 57.24
C ALA A 138 -15.57 17.85 58.05
N HIS A 139 -16.65 18.62 58.21
CA HIS A 139 -17.88 18.28 58.94
C HIS A 139 -18.88 17.43 58.14
N LEU A 140 -18.64 17.18 56.86
CA LEU A 140 -19.53 16.46 55.95
C LEU A 140 -19.04 15.02 55.74
N GLU A 141 -19.59 14.07 56.49
CA GLU A 141 -19.28 12.64 56.26
C GLU A 141 -19.69 12.19 54.84
N ARG A 142 -19.00 11.19 54.28
CA ARG A 142 -19.31 10.61 52.95
C ARG A 142 -19.33 11.62 51.78
N VAL A 143 -18.64 12.76 51.94
CA VAL A 143 -18.38 13.71 50.86
C VAL A 143 -16.87 13.72 50.57
N ALA A 144 -16.51 13.55 49.30
CA ALA A 144 -15.15 13.68 48.78
C ALA A 144 -15.15 14.19 47.34
N GLY A 145 -14.01 14.63 46.80
CA GLY A 145 -13.97 15.05 45.39
C GLY A 145 -12.68 15.77 44.98
N VAL A 146 -12.71 16.32 43.77
CA VAL A 146 -11.61 17.07 43.15
C VAL A 146 -11.92 18.57 43.24
N SER A 147 -10.99 19.36 43.79
CA SER A 147 -11.12 20.82 43.86
C SER A 147 -10.77 21.45 42.52
N GLU A 148 -11.58 22.40 42.03
CA GLU A 148 -11.13 23.31 40.97
C GLU A 148 -10.34 24.46 41.60
N ARG A 149 -9.02 24.41 41.50
CA ARG A 149 -8.12 25.43 42.09
C ARG A 149 -7.01 25.80 41.10
N PRO A 150 -7.10 26.93 40.40
CA PRO A 150 -6.02 27.48 39.59
C PRO A 150 -4.71 27.66 40.38
N ASP A 151 -3.59 27.21 39.82
CA ASP A 151 -2.26 27.41 40.42
C ASP A 151 -1.63 28.72 39.92
N PHE A 152 -2.07 29.84 40.49
CA PHE A 152 -1.58 31.16 40.09
C PHE A 152 -0.08 31.35 40.39
N PHE A 153 0.45 30.77 41.47
CA PHE A 153 1.88 30.88 41.80
C PHE A 153 2.76 30.24 40.71
N ALA A 154 2.45 29.00 40.32
CA ALA A 154 3.20 28.31 39.28
C ALA A 154 3.09 28.98 37.90
N ASN A 155 1.93 29.60 37.61
CA ASN A 155 1.74 30.39 36.40
C ASN A 155 2.54 31.70 36.40
N LEU A 156 2.54 32.46 37.49
CA LEU A 156 3.31 33.70 37.58
C LEU A 156 4.83 33.42 37.57
N ALA A 157 5.29 32.38 38.28
CA ALA A 157 6.69 31.96 38.25
C ALA A 157 7.14 31.50 36.85
N LEU A 158 6.27 30.79 36.12
CA LEU A 158 6.48 30.43 34.71
C LEU A 158 6.61 31.68 33.82
N ILE A 159 5.72 32.67 33.98
CA ILE A 159 5.77 33.92 33.22
C ILE A 159 7.09 34.67 33.50
N GLN A 160 7.58 34.69 34.74
CA GLN A 160 8.90 35.29 35.06
C GLN A 160 10.08 34.54 34.43
N SER A 161 9.98 33.21 34.30
CA SER A 161 11.00 32.39 33.65
C SER A 161 11.04 32.59 32.13
N LEU A 162 9.88 32.83 31.49
CA LEU A 162 9.76 33.02 30.03
C LEU A 162 9.93 34.49 29.60
N HIS A 163 9.52 35.44 30.45
CA HIS A 163 9.57 36.89 30.19
C HIS A 163 10.35 37.65 31.28
N PRO A 164 11.64 37.35 31.53
CA PRO A 164 12.42 37.87 32.67
C PRO A 164 12.74 39.38 32.63
N LYS A 165 12.20 40.11 31.65
CA LYS A 165 12.29 41.58 31.51
C LYS A 165 10.97 42.30 31.79
N VAL A 166 9.87 41.57 31.94
CA VAL A 166 8.54 42.14 32.17
C VAL A 166 8.23 42.15 33.65
N ASP A 167 7.83 43.31 34.17
CA ASP A 167 7.39 43.55 35.55
C ASP A 167 5.90 43.91 35.66
N ARG A 168 5.21 44.17 34.53
CA ARG A 168 3.78 44.53 34.46
C ARG A 168 2.91 43.36 33.99
N LEU A 169 1.87 43.07 34.75
CA LEU A 169 0.86 42.05 34.46
C LEU A 169 -0.52 42.68 34.30
N VAL A 170 -1.15 42.52 33.14
CA VAL A 170 -2.49 43.01 32.85
C VAL A 170 -3.49 41.86 32.99
N VAL A 171 -4.26 41.86 34.07
CA VAL A 171 -5.32 40.87 34.33
C VAL A 171 -6.61 41.35 33.68
N VAL A 172 -7.08 40.64 32.67
CA VAL A 172 -8.42 40.81 32.09
C VAL A 172 -9.39 39.93 32.87
N GLY A 173 -10.53 40.47 33.28
CA GLY A 173 -11.54 39.77 34.08
C GLY A 173 -12.95 40.31 33.87
N ASP A 174 -13.89 39.98 34.76
CA ASP A 174 -15.29 40.43 34.71
C ASP A 174 -15.85 40.78 36.11
N GLU A 175 -17.14 41.11 36.21
CA GLU A 175 -17.78 41.48 37.48
C GLU A 175 -18.17 40.28 38.37
N THR A 176 -17.80 39.04 38.03
CA THR A 176 -18.25 37.86 38.78
C THR A 176 -17.56 37.72 40.14
N ARG A 177 -18.27 37.08 41.10
CA ARG A 177 -17.69 36.68 42.39
C ARG A 177 -16.52 35.70 42.20
N THR A 178 -16.58 34.85 41.17
CA THR A 178 -15.50 33.92 40.80
C THR A 178 -14.26 34.68 40.36
N PHE A 179 -14.38 35.68 39.49
CA PHE A 179 -13.25 36.56 39.16
C PHE A 179 -12.72 37.30 40.39
N ALA A 180 -13.57 37.88 41.23
CA ALA A 180 -13.13 38.58 42.44
C ALA A 180 -12.32 37.67 43.39
N SER A 181 -12.72 36.40 43.55
CA SER A 181 -11.99 35.39 44.32
C SER A 181 -10.66 35.01 43.66
N ASN A 182 -10.68 34.73 42.36
CA ASN A 182 -9.51 34.28 41.61
C ASN A 182 -8.47 35.40 41.44
N ARG A 183 -8.92 36.65 41.29
CA ARG A 183 -8.05 37.84 41.32
C ARG A 183 -7.36 37.97 42.67
N LYS A 184 -8.08 37.83 43.79
CA LYS A 184 -7.46 37.84 45.12
C LYS A 184 -6.44 36.71 45.29
N ALA A 185 -6.75 35.50 44.83
CA ALA A 185 -5.81 34.38 44.88
C ALA A 185 -4.55 34.63 44.02
N LEU A 186 -4.67 35.30 42.87
CA LEU A 186 -3.52 35.76 42.08
C LEU A 186 -2.74 36.88 42.79
N GLU A 187 -3.41 37.86 43.39
CA GLU A 187 -2.78 38.96 44.15
C GLU A 187 -1.98 38.42 45.36
N ASP A 188 -2.59 37.51 46.13
CA ASP A 188 -1.94 36.82 47.26
C ASP A 188 -0.75 35.97 46.79
N ALA A 189 -0.88 35.23 45.68
CA ALA A 189 0.22 34.47 45.09
C ALA A 189 1.35 35.38 44.59
N ASN A 190 1.02 36.47 43.92
CA ASN A 190 1.98 37.46 43.41
C ASN A 190 2.82 38.07 44.53
N ALA A 191 2.20 38.35 45.69
CA ALA A 191 2.90 38.86 46.88
C ALA A 191 3.92 37.88 47.48
N THR A 192 3.84 36.58 47.18
CA THR A 192 4.82 35.56 47.62
C THR A 192 5.99 35.34 46.65
N LEU A 193 5.98 35.97 45.47
CA LEU A 193 7.08 35.85 44.50
C LEU A 193 8.30 36.66 44.96
N ALA A 194 9.50 36.18 44.59
CA ALA A 194 10.75 36.90 44.84
C ALA A 194 10.85 38.26 44.12
N ARG A 195 9.98 38.50 43.13
CA ARG A 195 9.78 39.77 42.42
C ARG A 195 8.29 39.90 42.07
N PRO A 196 7.43 40.51 42.89
CA PRO A 196 6.02 40.67 42.54
C PRO A 196 5.83 41.52 41.27
N PHE A 197 4.89 41.14 40.42
CA PHE A 197 4.46 41.96 39.28
C PHE A 197 3.66 43.18 39.75
N SER A 198 3.76 44.28 39.01
CA SER A 198 2.78 45.37 39.03
C SER A 198 1.51 44.90 38.32
N VAL A 199 0.46 44.61 39.09
CA VAL A 199 -0.82 44.09 38.57
C VAL A 199 -1.75 45.26 38.23
N GLU A 200 -2.28 45.23 37.01
CA GLU A 200 -3.26 46.17 36.47
C GLU A 200 -4.48 45.38 36.00
N VAL A 201 -5.70 45.87 36.27
CA VAL A 201 -6.92 45.05 36.16
C VAL A 201 -7.92 45.71 35.22
N ILE A 202 -8.18 45.06 34.09
CA ILE A 202 -9.23 45.45 33.14
C ILE A 202 -10.48 44.63 33.48
N VAL A 203 -11.50 45.30 34.02
CA VAL A 203 -12.83 44.70 34.25
C VAL A 203 -13.64 44.82 32.97
N ARG A 204 -13.97 43.69 32.35
CA ARG A 204 -14.72 43.63 31.10
C ARG A 204 -16.20 43.93 31.33
N HIS A 205 -16.62 45.10 30.86
CA HIS A 205 -18.04 45.39 30.58
C HIS A 205 -18.40 45.02 29.13
N SER A 206 -17.49 45.23 28.17
CA SER A 206 -17.54 44.62 26.82
C SER A 206 -16.15 44.25 26.33
N LEU A 207 -16.06 43.23 25.47
CA LEU A 207 -14.84 42.81 24.77
C LEU A 207 -14.33 43.97 23.92
N ARG A 208 -15.22 44.69 23.22
CA ARG A 208 -14.84 45.88 22.43
C ARG A 208 -14.01 46.88 23.24
N ASP A 209 -14.40 47.16 24.48
CA ASP A 209 -13.70 48.11 25.35
C ASP A 209 -12.35 47.55 25.79
N VAL A 210 -12.28 46.26 26.18
CA VAL A 210 -11.02 45.55 26.48
C VAL A 210 -10.06 45.62 25.29
N LEU A 211 -10.53 45.37 24.05
CA LEU A 211 -9.68 45.45 22.87
C LEU A 211 -9.23 46.88 22.56
N ALA A 212 -10.01 47.91 22.91
CA ALA A 212 -9.63 49.31 22.75
C ALA A 212 -8.56 49.72 23.77
N GLU A 213 -8.73 49.33 25.03
CA GLU A 213 -7.79 49.59 26.12
C GLU A 213 -6.44 48.89 25.86
N LEU A 214 -6.44 47.58 25.57
CA LEU A 214 -5.24 46.81 25.24
C LEU A 214 -4.45 47.38 24.04
N ARG A 215 -5.12 48.00 23.07
CA ARG A 215 -4.47 48.69 21.92
C ARG A 215 -3.88 50.05 22.28
N SER A 216 -4.39 50.69 23.32
CA SER A 216 -3.87 51.99 23.83
C SER A 216 -2.67 51.82 24.76
N MET A 217 -2.55 50.65 25.41
CA MET A 217 -1.48 50.34 26.35
C MET A 217 -0.10 50.33 25.66
N SER A 218 0.85 51.04 26.25
CA SER A 218 2.25 51.06 25.84
C SER A 218 3.18 50.54 26.94
N GLY A 219 4.39 50.15 26.56
CA GLY A 219 5.35 49.42 27.39
C GLY A 219 5.58 48.00 26.88
N ASP A 220 6.11 47.15 27.75
CA ASP A 220 6.17 45.69 27.60
C ASP A 220 5.43 45.08 28.80
N PHE A 221 4.51 44.16 28.57
CA PHE A 221 3.61 43.60 29.58
C PHE A 221 3.12 42.22 29.17
N VAL A 222 2.69 41.41 30.14
CA VAL A 222 2.03 40.12 29.89
C VAL A 222 0.57 40.22 30.29
N ILE A 223 -0.32 39.63 29.49
CA ILE A 223 -1.76 39.58 29.76
C ILE A 223 -2.10 38.26 30.44
N PHE A 224 -2.89 38.31 31.51
CA PHE A 224 -3.51 37.15 32.13
C PHE A 224 -5.02 37.19 31.89
N LEU A 225 -5.54 36.25 31.10
CA LEU A 225 -6.96 36.17 30.74
C LEU A 225 -7.73 35.37 31.80
N MET A 226 -8.70 36.01 32.43
CA MET A 226 -9.70 35.43 33.32
C MET A 226 -11.11 35.89 32.92
N GLY A 227 -12.14 35.34 33.58
CA GLY A 227 -13.54 35.70 33.38
C GLY A 227 -14.27 34.74 32.43
N ARG A 228 -15.59 34.92 32.30
CA ARG A 228 -16.46 33.98 31.60
C ARG A 228 -16.25 34.00 30.07
N PRO A 229 -16.39 32.85 29.38
CA PRO A 229 -16.15 32.70 27.93
C PRO A 229 -17.37 33.11 27.07
N PHE A 230 -17.90 34.31 27.30
CA PHE A 230 -19.04 34.87 26.57
C PHE A 230 -18.61 35.98 25.63
N ASP A 231 -19.30 36.20 24.51
CA ASP A 231 -19.11 37.40 23.69
C ASP A 231 -19.88 38.62 24.25
N ASP A 232 -20.02 39.69 23.47
CA ASP A 232 -20.71 40.93 23.88
C ASP A 232 -22.24 40.85 23.71
N GLU A 233 -22.77 39.68 23.37
CA GLU A 233 -24.20 39.37 23.30
C GLU A 233 -24.60 38.27 24.33
N ASP A 234 -23.73 38.00 25.32
CA ASP A 234 -23.84 36.87 26.28
C ASP A 234 -24.10 35.51 25.58
N ARG A 235 -23.48 35.28 24.41
CA ARG A 235 -23.52 33.95 23.75
C ARG A 235 -22.52 32.98 24.40
N ILE A 236 -22.95 31.73 24.54
CA ILE A 236 -22.20 30.63 25.18
C ILE A 236 -21.29 29.94 24.14
N GLY A 237 -20.12 29.46 24.56
CA GLY A 237 -19.13 28.81 23.69
C GLY A 237 -18.19 29.80 22.99
N ALA A 238 -18.10 31.04 23.48
CA ALA A 238 -17.27 32.09 22.89
C ALA A 238 -15.83 32.11 23.46
N GLU A 239 -15.37 31.04 24.14
CA GLU A 239 -13.99 30.89 24.63
C GLU A 239 -12.96 31.25 23.55
N ALA A 240 -13.14 30.64 22.37
CA ALA A 240 -12.32 30.87 21.19
C ALA A 240 -12.36 32.34 20.74
N VAL A 241 -13.56 32.90 20.61
CA VAL A 241 -13.79 34.26 20.12
C VAL A 241 -13.13 35.31 21.03
N VAL A 242 -13.22 35.12 22.36
CA VAL A 242 -12.61 36.03 23.34
C VAL A 242 -11.09 35.96 23.28
N ALA A 243 -10.50 34.75 23.33
CA ALA A 243 -9.05 34.58 23.31
C ALA A 243 -8.42 35.04 21.97
N GLU A 244 -9.02 34.67 20.84
CA GLU A 244 -8.55 35.05 19.51
C GLU A 244 -8.67 36.56 19.27
N ALA A 245 -9.72 37.20 19.78
CA ALA A 245 -9.89 38.65 19.69
C ALA A 245 -8.89 39.42 20.57
N VAL A 246 -8.65 38.97 21.81
CA VAL A 246 -7.64 39.54 22.71
C VAL A 246 -6.25 39.41 22.09
N ARG A 247 -5.89 38.21 21.61
CA ARG A 247 -4.64 37.96 20.88
C ARG A 247 -4.56 38.80 19.59
N GLY A 248 -5.66 38.97 18.87
CA GLY A 248 -5.73 39.81 17.66
C GLY A 248 -5.65 41.33 17.92
N ALA A 249 -5.76 41.78 19.17
CA ALA A 249 -5.64 43.18 19.55
C ALA A 249 -4.26 43.55 20.12
N THR A 250 -3.41 42.58 20.44
CA THR A 250 -2.13 42.79 21.14
C THR A 250 -0.98 42.02 20.49
N ARG A 251 0.24 42.54 20.57
CA ARG A 251 1.46 41.80 20.20
C ARG A 251 2.01 40.93 21.34
N HIS A 252 1.57 41.21 22.56
CA HIS A 252 2.16 40.69 23.78
C HIS A 252 1.79 39.21 24.00
N ALA A 253 2.33 38.61 25.07
CA ALA A 253 1.98 37.25 25.46
C ALA A 253 0.67 37.25 26.26
N VAL A 254 -0.22 36.30 25.96
CA VAL A 254 -1.47 36.06 26.69
C VAL A 254 -1.36 34.70 27.37
N TYR A 255 -1.52 34.65 28.69
CA TYR A 255 -1.57 33.43 29.49
C TYR A 255 -2.96 33.30 30.14
N SER A 256 -3.29 32.11 30.61
CA SER A 256 -4.48 31.88 31.45
C SER A 256 -4.20 30.75 32.44
N ALA A 257 -5.18 30.41 33.26
CA ALA A 257 -5.14 29.24 34.14
C ALA A 257 -6.10 28.12 33.71
N TRP A 258 -6.82 28.24 32.58
CA TRP A 258 -7.80 27.25 32.12
C TRP A 258 -7.50 26.73 30.71
N SER A 259 -7.75 25.43 30.46
CA SER A 259 -7.43 24.77 29.19
C SER A 259 -8.36 25.12 28.04
N PHE A 260 -9.58 25.63 28.28
CA PHE A 260 -10.54 25.95 27.21
C PHE A 260 -10.16 27.17 26.35
N PHE A 261 -9.19 27.99 26.78
CA PHE A 261 -8.59 29.03 25.94
C PHE A 261 -7.37 28.53 25.11
N LEU A 262 -6.87 27.32 25.36
CA LEU A 262 -5.70 26.77 24.68
C LEU A 262 -6.04 26.43 23.22
N GLY A 263 -5.13 26.73 22.28
CA GLY A 263 -5.40 26.64 20.85
C GLY A 263 -6.02 27.91 20.24
N HIS A 264 -6.54 28.81 21.08
CA HIS A 264 -7.24 30.04 20.69
C HIS A 264 -6.41 31.31 20.96
N GLY A 265 -5.08 31.19 20.98
CA GLY A 265 -4.18 32.36 21.05
C GLY A 265 -3.64 32.70 22.45
N ILE A 266 -3.82 31.84 23.46
CA ILE A 266 -2.96 31.89 24.66
C ILE A 266 -1.67 31.10 24.41
N VAL A 267 -0.58 31.50 25.06
CA VAL A 267 0.71 30.77 25.07
C VAL A 267 0.58 29.44 25.79
N GLY A 268 -0.20 29.41 26.88
CA GLY A 268 -0.35 28.27 27.76
C GLY A 268 -0.36 28.65 29.23
N GLY A 269 0.07 27.71 30.08
CA GLY A 269 0.20 27.89 31.52
C GLY A 269 0.33 26.55 32.26
N LYS A 270 0.20 26.56 33.58
CA LYS A 270 -0.21 25.40 34.39
C LYS A 270 -1.73 25.45 34.50
N LEU A 271 -2.41 24.75 33.60
CA LEU A 271 -3.84 24.93 33.35
C LEU A 271 -4.68 23.90 34.12
N VAL A 272 -5.81 24.36 34.66
CA VAL A 272 -6.95 23.54 35.06
C VAL A 272 -7.60 23.00 33.77
N SER A 273 -8.03 21.74 33.79
CA SER A 273 -8.76 21.11 32.68
C SER A 273 -9.90 20.25 33.22
N GLY A 274 -11.09 20.39 32.64
CA GLY A 274 -12.24 19.54 32.96
C GLY A 274 -11.96 18.06 32.71
N GLN A 275 -11.21 17.73 31.65
CA GLN A 275 -10.82 16.34 31.37
C GLN A 275 -9.97 15.72 32.49
N GLU A 276 -9.03 16.48 33.07
CA GLU A 276 -8.20 15.99 34.19
C GLU A 276 -9.02 15.94 35.50
N GLN A 277 -9.97 16.87 35.72
CA GLN A 277 -10.93 16.84 36.82
C GLN A 277 -11.81 15.57 36.76
N GLY A 278 -12.41 15.29 35.59
CA GLY A 278 -13.21 14.10 35.33
C GLY A 278 -12.43 12.79 35.44
N LEU A 279 -11.17 12.78 34.99
CA LEU A 279 -10.27 11.62 35.11
C LEU A 279 -9.88 11.34 36.58
N ALA A 280 -9.62 12.38 37.37
CA ALA A 280 -9.35 12.22 38.81
C ALA A 280 -10.60 11.73 39.58
N LEU A 281 -11.78 12.21 39.20
CA LEU A 281 -13.08 11.74 39.71
C LEU A 281 -13.37 10.27 39.32
N ALA A 282 -13.06 9.87 38.07
CA ALA A 282 -13.12 8.47 37.64
C ALA A 282 -12.16 7.58 38.45
N GLY A 283 -10.99 8.10 38.83
CA GLY A 283 -10.07 7.43 39.75
C GLY A 283 -10.70 7.13 41.11
N LEU A 284 -11.38 8.11 41.73
CA LEU A 284 -12.12 7.90 42.99
C LEU A 284 -13.22 6.84 42.83
N LEU A 285 -14.01 6.90 41.76
CA LEU A 285 -15.07 5.93 41.47
C LEU A 285 -14.52 4.51 41.23
N THR A 286 -13.39 4.39 40.54
CA THR A 286 -12.70 3.12 40.30
C THR A 286 -12.19 2.52 41.61
N ASP A 287 -11.62 3.35 42.49
CA ASP A 287 -11.14 2.94 43.81
C ASP A 287 -12.27 2.46 44.73
N LEU A 288 -13.43 3.11 44.67
CA LEU A 288 -14.65 2.71 45.39
C LEU A 288 -15.24 1.40 44.82
N TYR A 289 -15.31 1.27 43.50
CA TYR A 289 -15.73 0.03 42.82
C TYR A 289 -14.80 -1.15 43.13
N ALA A 290 -13.50 -0.90 43.31
CA ALA A 290 -12.52 -1.88 43.76
C ALA A 290 -12.64 -2.26 45.26
N GLY A 291 -13.60 -1.67 46.00
CA GLY A 291 -13.94 -2.02 47.37
C GLY A 291 -13.15 -1.28 48.45
N LYS A 292 -12.44 -0.19 48.13
CA LYS A 292 -11.84 0.69 49.15
C LYS A 292 -12.95 1.46 49.87
N ALA A 293 -12.84 1.67 51.17
CA ALA A 293 -13.79 2.51 51.89
C ALA A 293 -13.53 3.99 51.58
N LEU A 294 -14.59 4.78 51.43
CA LEU A 294 -14.49 6.23 51.19
C LEU A 294 -13.74 7.00 52.30
N ALA A 295 -13.60 6.40 53.50
CA ALA A 295 -12.80 6.95 54.59
C ALA A 295 -11.28 6.80 54.38
N ASP A 296 -10.85 5.84 53.54
CA ASP A 296 -9.44 5.57 53.23
C ASP A 296 -8.94 6.39 52.03
N LEU A 297 -9.84 7.12 51.35
CA LEU A 297 -9.55 7.92 50.15
C LEU A 297 -9.26 9.39 50.50
N PRO A 298 -8.45 10.10 49.69
CA PRO A 298 -8.22 11.53 49.86
C PRO A 298 -9.54 12.31 49.74
N ARG A 299 -9.96 12.94 50.84
CA ARG A 299 -11.24 13.65 50.93
C ARG A 299 -11.36 14.83 49.97
N VAL A 300 -10.27 15.55 49.74
CA VAL A 300 -10.15 16.49 48.63
C VAL A 300 -8.87 16.15 47.88
N ILE A 301 -9.00 15.94 46.57
CA ILE A 301 -7.87 15.88 45.65
C ILE A 301 -7.60 17.31 45.17
N ASP A 302 -6.36 17.77 45.29
CA ASP A 302 -5.93 19.05 44.73
C ASP A 302 -6.05 19.04 43.20
N SER A 303 -6.44 20.18 42.63
CA SER A 303 -6.70 20.36 41.20
C SER A 303 -5.55 19.79 40.34
N PRO A 304 -5.80 18.82 39.44
CA PRO A 304 -4.77 18.11 38.66
C PRO A 304 -4.22 18.97 37.51
N ASN A 305 -3.68 20.15 37.85
CA ASN A 305 -3.29 21.18 36.90
C ASN A 305 -1.99 20.81 36.17
N ARG A 306 -2.03 20.78 34.84
CA ARG A 306 -0.89 20.37 34.00
C ARG A 306 -0.29 21.52 33.24
N TYR A 307 1.02 21.46 33.01
CA TYR A 307 1.70 22.38 32.11
C TYR A 307 1.30 22.09 30.66
N LEU A 308 0.67 23.06 30.02
CA LEU A 308 -0.01 22.96 28.73
C LEU A 308 0.25 24.22 27.91
N PHE A 309 0.73 24.07 26.68
CA PHE A 309 1.16 25.17 25.82
C PHE A 309 0.75 25.00 24.35
N ASP A 310 0.63 26.11 23.63
CA ASP A 310 0.41 26.14 22.18
C ASP A 310 1.73 26.40 21.44
N TYR A 311 2.14 25.48 20.56
CA TYR A 311 3.34 25.66 19.73
C TYR A 311 3.30 26.95 18.89
N ILE A 312 2.13 27.34 18.36
CA ILE A 312 1.99 28.49 17.46
C ILE A 312 2.34 29.79 18.18
N GLU A 313 1.89 29.94 19.43
CA GLU A 313 2.17 31.13 20.24
C GLU A 313 3.57 31.10 20.87
N LEU A 314 4.11 29.92 21.20
CA LEU A 314 5.52 29.77 21.57
C LEU A 314 6.46 30.20 20.43
N ASP A 315 6.22 29.71 19.21
CA ASP A 315 7.01 30.02 18.01
C ASP A 315 6.89 31.52 17.65
N ARG A 316 5.68 32.09 17.69
CA ARG A 316 5.42 33.53 17.50
C ARG A 316 6.22 34.42 18.45
N LEU A 317 6.41 33.98 19.70
CA LEU A 317 7.13 34.71 20.74
C LEU A 317 8.63 34.35 20.81
N GLY A 318 9.12 33.41 19.99
CA GLY A 318 10.50 32.93 20.00
C GLY A 318 10.86 32.11 21.26
N LEU A 319 9.87 31.57 21.97
CA LEU A 319 10.05 30.82 23.22
C LEU A 319 10.38 29.35 22.91
N SER A 320 11.62 28.94 23.19
CA SER A 320 12.05 27.57 22.90
C SER A 320 11.36 26.55 23.81
N GLY A 321 11.02 25.37 23.29
CA GLY A 321 10.43 24.28 24.07
C GLY A 321 11.33 23.75 25.21
N HIS A 322 12.64 24.01 25.16
CA HIS A 322 13.58 23.67 26.24
C HIS A 322 13.50 24.62 27.46
N SER A 323 12.78 25.74 27.33
CA SER A 323 12.54 26.71 28.40
C SER A 323 11.30 26.37 29.24
N LEU A 324 10.58 25.30 28.87
CA LEU A 324 9.32 24.89 29.52
C LEU A 324 9.59 23.91 30.69
N PRO A 325 8.72 23.88 31.72
CA PRO A 325 8.84 22.92 32.82
C PRO A 325 8.82 21.45 32.36
N PRO A 326 9.44 20.52 33.11
CA PRO A 326 9.36 19.09 32.82
C PRO A 326 7.91 18.60 32.91
N GLY A 327 7.52 17.69 31.99
CA GLY A 327 6.15 17.18 31.89
C GLY A 327 5.17 18.10 31.13
N SER A 328 5.64 19.21 30.57
CA SER A 328 4.82 20.09 29.71
C SER A 328 4.31 19.38 28.45
N VAL A 329 3.01 19.51 28.20
CA VAL A 329 2.35 19.08 26.96
C VAL A 329 2.26 20.28 26.02
N VAL A 330 2.60 20.10 24.74
CA VAL A 330 2.58 21.17 23.73
C VAL A 330 1.67 20.75 22.58
N ILE A 331 0.56 21.45 22.38
CA ILE A 331 -0.38 21.25 21.28
C ILE A 331 0.06 22.02 20.02
N ASN A 332 -0.60 21.78 18.89
CA ASN A 332 -0.35 22.44 17.59
C ASN A 332 1.09 22.33 17.05
N ARG A 333 1.92 21.47 17.65
CA ARG A 333 3.30 21.23 17.21
C ARG A 333 3.29 20.60 15.82
N PRO A 334 4.04 21.14 14.84
CA PRO A 334 4.10 20.55 13.50
C PRO A 334 4.64 19.12 13.60
N SER A 335 3.82 18.16 13.16
CA SER A 335 4.11 16.73 13.28
C SER A 335 5.35 16.37 12.46
N SER A 336 6.40 15.90 13.14
CA SER A 336 7.61 15.46 12.45
C SER A 336 7.46 14.04 11.89
N ILE A 337 8.33 13.68 10.95
CA ILE A 337 8.38 12.31 10.41
C ILE A 337 8.74 11.30 11.51
N TRP A 338 9.58 11.70 12.48
CA TRP A 338 9.96 10.86 13.62
C TRP A 338 8.81 10.65 14.61
N ASP A 339 7.99 11.68 14.87
CA ASP A 339 6.82 11.59 15.77
C ASP A 339 5.67 10.80 15.11
N SER A 340 5.43 11.01 13.81
CA SER A 340 4.30 10.40 13.08
C SER A 340 4.53 8.91 12.77
N TYR A 341 5.78 8.51 12.50
CA TYR A 341 6.10 7.14 12.11
C TYR A 341 7.38 6.58 12.77
N PRO A 342 7.51 6.59 14.10
CA PRO A 342 8.75 6.21 14.80
C PRO A 342 9.22 4.79 14.45
N LYS A 343 8.28 3.85 14.25
CA LYS A 343 8.57 2.46 13.88
C LYS A 343 9.13 2.33 12.46
N THR A 344 8.56 3.02 11.48
CA THR A 344 9.03 2.92 10.08
C THR A 344 10.32 3.71 9.89
N PHE A 345 10.50 4.83 10.60
CA PHE A 345 11.77 5.56 10.62
C PHE A 345 12.89 4.71 11.22
N ALA A 346 12.67 4.10 12.39
CA ALA A 346 13.64 3.21 13.02
C ALA A 346 13.99 2.01 12.13
N ALA A 347 13.00 1.38 11.48
CA ALA A 347 13.22 0.30 10.52
C ALA A 347 14.04 0.79 9.30
N SER A 348 13.72 1.95 8.74
CA SER A 348 14.42 2.53 7.59
C SER A 348 15.87 2.87 7.92
N LEU A 349 16.12 3.42 9.12
CA LEU A 349 17.47 3.69 9.62
C LEU A 349 18.25 2.40 9.89
N ALA A 350 17.60 1.36 10.44
CA ALA A 350 18.21 0.04 10.63
C ALA A 350 18.58 -0.61 9.28
N VAL A 351 17.70 -0.54 8.28
CA VAL A 351 17.98 -0.98 6.90
C VAL A 351 19.13 -0.17 6.29
N PHE A 352 19.16 1.15 6.46
CA PHE A 352 20.25 1.99 5.95
C PHE A 352 21.61 1.66 6.59
N VAL A 353 21.66 1.49 7.92
CA VAL A 353 22.86 1.07 8.65
C VAL A 353 23.28 -0.35 8.26
N PHE A 354 22.33 -1.27 8.07
CA PHE A 354 22.59 -2.62 7.58
C PHE A 354 23.12 -2.64 6.15
N LEU A 355 22.59 -1.81 5.26
CA LEU A 355 23.10 -1.62 3.89
C LEU A 355 24.50 -1.02 3.89
N LEU A 356 24.80 -0.03 4.77
CA LEU A 356 26.16 0.49 4.94
C LEU A 356 27.13 -0.56 5.49
N ALA A 357 26.69 -1.38 6.45
CA ALA A 357 27.48 -2.49 6.98
C ALA A 357 27.74 -3.57 5.92
N LEU A 358 26.72 -3.92 5.12
CA LEU A 358 26.86 -4.80 3.95
C LEU A 358 27.80 -4.20 2.91
N LEU A 359 27.71 -2.90 2.60
CA LEU A 359 28.58 -2.24 1.64
C LEU A 359 30.04 -2.21 2.13
N ALA A 360 30.27 -1.96 3.42
CA ALA A 360 31.58 -2.03 4.05
C ALA A 360 32.14 -3.47 4.06
N LEU A 361 31.29 -4.48 4.33
CA LEU A 361 31.66 -5.89 4.30
C LEU A 361 31.96 -6.38 2.87
N GLN A 362 31.12 -6.03 1.89
CA GLN A 362 31.36 -6.23 0.45
C GLN A 362 32.71 -5.62 0.04
N ARG A 363 32.96 -4.35 0.40
CA ARG A 363 34.21 -3.64 0.07
C ARG A 363 35.44 -4.23 0.77
N ARG A 364 35.28 -4.75 2.00
CA ARG A 364 36.34 -5.49 2.72
C ARG A 364 36.62 -6.84 2.06
N ASN A 365 35.57 -7.62 1.76
CA ASN A 365 35.69 -8.92 1.11
C ASN A 365 36.30 -8.79 -0.29
N LEU A 366 35.91 -7.77 -1.06
CA LEU A 366 36.48 -7.49 -2.37
C LEU A 366 37.97 -7.13 -2.28
N ARG A 367 38.37 -6.26 -1.34
CA ARG A 367 39.79 -5.92 -1.10
C ARG A 367 40.62 -7.14 -0.67
N VAL A 368 40.09 -7.98 0.24
CA VAL A 368 40.77 -9.21 0.68
C VAL A 368 40.89 -10.21 -0.48
N LYS A 369 39.83 -10.38 -1.28
CA LYS A 369 39.85 -11.23 -2.48
C LYS A 369 40.84 -10.71 -3.53
N GLN A 370 40.93 -9.40 -3.74
CA GLN A 370 41.89 -8.79 -4.66
C GLN A 370 43.34 -8.98 -4.19
N ALA A 371 43.64 -8.71 -2.91
CA ALA A 371 44.98 -8.89 -2.36
C ALA A 371 45.44 -10.37 -2.40
N LEU A 372 44.54 -11.30 -2.03
CA LEU A 372 44.82 -12.73 -2.10
C LEU A 372 44.98 -13.23 -3.55
N SER A 373 44.14 -12.74 -4.47
CA SER A 373 44.25 -13.07 -5.90
C SER A 373 45.58 -12.60 -6.49
N ALA A 374 46.06 -11.40 -6.12
CA ALA A 374 47.31 -10.85 -6.67
C ALA A 374 48.56 -11.63 -6.22
N GLU A 375 48.62 -12.07 -4.96
CA GLU A 375 49.76 -12.89 -4.51
C GLU A 375 49.71 -14.32 -5.07
N ILE A 376 48.50 -14.91 -5.19
CA ILE A 376 48.28 -16.18 -5.90
C ILE A 376 48.65 -16.08 -7.39
N GLU A 377 48.34 -14.96 -8.04
CA GLU A 377 48.66 -14.70 -9.45
C GLU A 377 50.18 -14.57 -9.67
N LYS A 378 50.88 -13.91 -8.75
CA LYS A 378 52.35 -13.79 -8.73
C LYS A 378 53.05 -15.14 -8.50
N GLU A 379 52.54 -15.97 -7.59
CA GLU A 379 53.03 -17.35 -7.38
C GLU A 379 52.63 -18.31 -8.53
N LEU A 380 51.51 -18.03 -9.21
CA LEU A 380 51.19 -18.63 -10.50
C LEU A 380 52.25 -18.27 -11.55
N VAL A 381 52.54 -16.99 -11.77
CA VAL A 381 53.55 -16.55 -12.77
C VAL A 381 54.95 -17.11 -12.51
N LEU A 382 55.41 -17.19 -11.25
CA LEU A 382 56.77 -17.69 -10.94
C LEU A 382 56.95 -19.18 -11.30
N VAL A 383 56.11 -20.06 -10.77
CA VAL A 383 56.23 -21.51 -11.05
C VAL A 383 55.87 -21.81 -12.51
N GLN A 384 55.07 -20.94 -13.14
CA GLN A 384 54.83 -20.99 -14.58
C GLN A 384 56.12 -20.72 -15.39
N ALA A 385 56.86 -19.66 -15.07
CA ALA A 385 58.13 -19.34 -15.71
C ALA A 385 59.21 -20.42 -15.49
N LEU A 386 59.27 -21.02 -14.30
CA LEU A 386 60.19 -22.13 -14.01
C LEU A 386 59.91 -23.36 -14.87
N MET A 387 58.64 -23.67 -15.11
CA MET A 387 58.27 -24.76 -16.00
C MET A 387 58.59 -24.43 -17.46
N ASN A 388 58.27 -23.21 -17.90
CA ASN A 388 58.51 -22.70 -19.26
C ASN A 388 59.95 -22.94 -19.76
N ALA A 389 60.94 -22.86 -18.86
CA ALA A 389 62.35 -23.06 -19.18
C ALA A 389 62.79 -24.52 -19.46
N ALA A 390 61.95 -25.53 -19.19
CA ALA A 390 62.32 -26.93 -19.43
C ALA A 390 62.04 -27.37 -20.90
N PRO A 391 62.93 -28.17 -21.52
CA PRO A 391 62.90 -28.43 -22.97
C PRO A 391 62.00 -29.58 -23.44
N PHE A 392 61.30 -30.27 -22.53
CA PHE A 392 60.34 -31.34 -22.82
C PHE A 392 58.98 -31.00 -22.20
N PRO A 393 57.84 -31.53 -22.70
CA PRO A 393 56.50 -31.18 -22.21
C PRO A 393 56.32 -31.52 -20.72
N MET A 394 56.53 -30.52 -19.87
CA MET A 394 56.41 -30.63 -18.41
C MET A 394 55.08 -30.09 -17.93
N PHE A 395 54.63 -30.63 -16.82
CA PHE A 395 53.35 -30.31 -16.23
C PHE A 395 53.34 -30.50 -14.72
N PHE A 396 52.43 -29.80 -14.04
CA PHE A 396 52.10 -30.05 -12.64
C PHE A 396 50.67 -30.58 -12.55
N LYS A 397 50.51 -31.81 -12.05
CA LYS A 397 49.24 -32.44 -11.73
C LYS A 397 48.93 -32.30 -10.24
N ASP A 398 47.68 -32.00 -9.85
CA ASP A 398 47.22 -32.06 -8.43
C ASP A 398 46.84 -33.50 -8.00
N VAL A 399 46.27 -33.71 -6.80
CA VAL A 399 45.97 -35.07 -6.25
C VAL A 399 45.03 -35.86 -7.15
N ALA A 400 44.11 -35.15 -7.80
CA ALA A 400 43.17 -35.63 -8.82
C ALA A 400 43.67 -35.40 -10.26
N LEU A 401 44.96 -35.09 -10.37
CA LEU A 401 45.83 -35.21 -11.51
C LEU A 401 45.72 -34.15 -12.64
N ARG A 402 45.21 -32.94 -12.36
CA ARG A 402 45.07 -31.83 -13.34
C ARG A 402 46.35 -31.05 -13.62
N TYR A 403 46.80 -30.97 -14.89
CA TYR A 403 47.88 -30.08 -15.39
C TYR A 403 47.59 -28.59 -15.10
N ARG A 404 47.64 -28.13 -13.85
CA ARG A 404 47.40 -26.73 -13.49
C ARG A 404 48.40 -25.77 -14.15
N ARG A 405 49.52 -26.32 -14.63
CA ARG A 405 50.66 -25.64 -15.23
C ARG A 405 51.23 -26.53 -16.33
N ILE A 406 51.73 -25.91 -17.42
CA ILE A 406 52.41 -26.53 -18.58
C ILE A 406 53.46 -25.59 -19.16
N ASN A 407 54.46 -26.06 -19.91
CA ASN A 407 55.60 -25.24 -20.37
C ASN A 407 55.64 -24.93 -21.87
N ASP A 408 56.55 -24.05 -22.32
CA ASP A 408 56.66 -23.67 -23.73
C ASP A 408 57.16 -24.83 -24.60
N ALA A 409 57.86 -25.82 -24.01
CA ALA A 409 58.10 -27.08 -24.68
C ALA A 409 56.78 -27.84 -24.96
N PHE A 410 55.84 -27.93 -24.00
CA PHE A 410 54.48 -28.46 -24.28
C PHE A 410 53.80 -27.70 -25.43
N VAL A 411 54.00 -26.39 -25.47
CA VAL A 411 53.39 -25.50 -26.45
C VAL A 411 53.94 -25.73 -27.87
N ALA A 412 55.26 -25.71 -28.03
CA ALA A 412 55.92 -26.04 -29.30
C ALA A 412 55.70 -27.51 -29.71
N PHE A 413 55.58 -28.42 -28.75
CA PHE A 413 55.37 -29.85 -28.96
C PHE A 413 54.03 -30.19 -29.60
N LEU A 414 52.96 -29.49 -29.19
CA LEU A 414 51.66 -29.55 -29.86
C LEU A 414 51.59 -28.65 -31.10
N GLY A 415 52.64 -27.87 -31.40
CA GLY A 415 52.72 -26.95 -32.54
C GLY A 415 51.78 -25.74 -32.41
N LYS A 416 51.62 -25.22 -31.19
CA LYS A 416 50.52 -24.33 -30.78
C LYS A 416 51.00 -23.11 -29.97
N SER A 417 50.09 -22.26 -29.51
CA SER A 417 50.36 -21.18 -28.55
C SER A 417 49.98 -21.55 -27.11
N ARG A 418 50.43 -20.73 -26.15
CA ARG A 418 50.40 -21.00 -24.70
C ARG A 418 48.99 -21.01 -24.12
N GLU A 419 48.16 -20.16 -24.67
CA GLU A 419 46.76 -19.95 -24.33
C GLU A 419 45.92 -21.20 -24.65
N GLU A 420 46.42 -22.09 -25.52
CA GLU A 420 45.71 -23.29 -25.96
C GLU A 420 45.85 -24.48 -24.98
N ILE A 421 46.67 -24.39 -23.91
CA ILE A 421 47.27 -25.58 -23.27
C ILE A 421 47.17 -25.63 -21.72
N MET A 422 47.06 -24.52 -21.01
CA MET A 422 47.01 -24.48 -19.52
C MET A 422 45.75 -25.14 -18.90
N GLY A 423 45.92 -26.00 -17.88
CA GLY A 423 44.84 -26.55 -17.03
C GLY A 423 44.53 -28.05 -17.16
N GLN A 424 45.14 -28.75 -18.13
CA GLN A 424 44.56 -29.90 -18.84
C GLN A 424 45.19 -31.31 -18.56
N THR A 425 45.15 -31.77 -17.30
CA THR A 425 45.19 -33.19 -16.78
C THR A 425 46.13 -34.31 -17.30
N ALA A 426 46.94 -34.18 -18.36
CA ALA A 426 47.41 -35.28 -19.25
C ALA A 426 46.24 -35.95 -19.96
N SER A 427 45.32 -36.45 -19.14
CA SER A 427 43.87 -36.59 -19.34
C SER A 427 43.18 -35.29 -19.81
N ALA A 428 43.79 -34.63 -20.81
CA ALA A 428 43.23 -33.57 -21.68
C ALA A 428 44.21 -32.92 -22.73
N LEU A 429 45.52 -33.25 -22.83
CA LEU A 429 46.44 -32.64 -23.86
C LEU A 429 47.11 -33.63 -24.83
N ALA A 430 46.74 -34.89 -24.71
CA ALA A 430 47.26 -35.99 -25.50
C ALA A 430 46.31 -36.27 -26.67
N PRO A 431 46.63 -37.24 -27.56
CA PRO A 431 45.59 -37.93 -28.29
C PRO A 431 44.80 -38.81 -27.32
N PRO A 432 43.62 -39.24 -27.74
CA PRO A 432 42.90 -40.30 -27.03
C PRO A 432 43.67 -41.62 -26.97
N ALA A 433 44.70 -41.77 -27.81
CA ALA A 433 45.56 -42.92 -27.93
C ALA A 433 46.40 -43.29 -26.68
N GLN A 434 46.18 -42.69 -25.51
CA GLN A 434 47.09 -42.88 -24.37
C GLN A 434 46.48 -43.14 -22.99
N VAL A 435 45.45 -42.39 -22.64
CA VAL A 435 45.59 -41.59 -21.41
C VAL A 435 45.12 -42.31 -20.13
N SER A 436 44.43 -43.44 -20.25
CA SER A 436 44.09 -44.30 -19.11
C SER A 436 45.35 -44.97 -18.49
N VAL A 437 46.31 -45.36 -19.33
CA VAL A 437 47.64 -45.77 -18.86
C VAL A 437 48.30 -44.59 -18.13
N TYR A 438 48.04 -43.34 -18.54
CA TYR A 438 48.48 -42.14 -17.82
C TYR A 438 47.79 -41.84 -16.49
N ARG A 439 46.89 -42.69 -15.98
CA ARG A 439 46.36 -42.54 -14.61
C ARG A 439 46.47 -43.76 -13.68
N SER A 440 46.22 -45.01 -14.09
CA SER A 440 46.26 -46.13 -13.11
C SER A 440 47.64 -46.22 -12.44
N ARG A 441 48.66 -46.17 -13.30
CA ARG A 441 50.06 -45.96 -12.97
C ARG A 441 50.22 -44.78 -11.99
N ASP A 442 49.78 -43.56 -12.35
CA ASP A 442 49.94 -42.38 -11.48
C ASP A 442 49.45 -42.62 -10.04
N GLU A 443 48.32 -43.31 -9.86
CA GLU A 443 47.77 -43.56 -8.53
C GLU A 443 48.46 -44.72 -7.76
N ASP A 444 49.01 -45.74 -8.46
CA ASP A 444 49.97 -46.68 -7.84
C ASP A 444 51.14 -45.89 -7.23
N LEU A 445 51.70 -44.97 -8.03
CA LEU A 445 52.75 -44.05 -7.66
C LEU A 445 52.36 -43.14 -6.48
N LEU A 446 51.10 -42.70 -6.37
CA LEU A 446 50.63 -41.95 -5.21
C LEU A 446 50.54 -42.78 -3.93
N ALA A 447 50.08 -44.03 -4.05
CA ALA A 447 49.84 -44.95 -2.94
C ALA A 447 51.13 -45.59 -2.41
N GLU A 448 51.90 -46.23 -3.28
CA GLU A 448 53.24 -46.79 -2.98
C GLU A 448 54.25 -45.66 -2.67
N GLY A 449 54.09 -44.51 -3.31
CA GLY A 449 55.03 -43.40 -3.27
C GLY A 449 56.14 -43.49 -4.31
N GLY A 450 57.04 -42.50 -4.29
CA GLY A 450 58.24 -42.51 -5.12
C GLY A 450 58.03 -41.96 -6.54
N ARG A 451 58.33 -42.77 -7.56
CA ARG A 451 58.46 -42.38 -8.98
C ARG A 451 58.14 -43.54 -9.93
N GLN A 452 57.71 -43.21 -11.14
CA GLN A 452 57.19 -44.20 -12.09
C GLN A 452 57.28 -43.74 -13.55
N ILE A 453 57.47 -44.69 -14.48
CA ILE A 453 57.85 -44.45 -15.89
C ILE A 453 57.19 -45.49 -16.82
N TYR A 454 56.66 -45.10 -17.99
CA TYR A 454 55.96 -46.00 -18.94
C TYR A 454 55.56 -45.39 -20.31
N GLU A 455 55.40 -46.27 -21.32
CA GLU A 455 55.25 -46.01 -22.78
C GLU A 455 53.80 -46.00 -23.33
N THR A 456 53.40 -44.98 -24.12
CA THR A 456 52.06 -44.86 -24.75
C THR A 456 51.90 -43.60 -25.68
N VAL A 457 50.89 -43.51 -26.59
CA VAL A 457 50.88 -42.87 -27.96
C VAL A 457 50.54 -41.34 -28.19
N VAL A 458 51.47 -40.38 -28.44
CA VAL A 458 51.15 -38.91 -28.66
C VAL A 458 50.77 -38.51 -30.09
N VAL A 459 50.20 -37.31 -30.33
CA VAL A 459 50.01 -36.60 -31.62
C VAL A 459 50.71 -35.25 -31.56
N GLY A 460 51.82 -35.13 -32.29
CA GLY A 460 52.45 -33.85 -32.61
C GLY A 460 51.77 -33.15 -33.81
N PRO A 461 52.38 -32.10 -34.37
CA PRO A 461 51.86 -31.43 -35.57
C PRO A 461 51.76 -32.34 -36.81
N GLN A 462 50.98 -31.88 -37.81
CA GLN A 462 50.95 -32.39 -39.19
C GLN A 462 50.65 -33.91 -39.38
N GLN A 463 49.78 -34.50 -38.55
CA GLN A 463 49.12 -35.81 -38.76
C GLN A 463 50.01 -37.07 -39.04
N THR A 464 51.30 -37.09 -38.70
CA THR A 464 52.17 -38.31 -38.73
C THR A 464 51.84 -39.35 -37.62
N PRO A 465 52.65 -40.40 -37.35
CA PRO A 465 52.68 -41.15 -36.06
C PRO A 465 53.65 -40.61 -34.97
N ARG A 466 53.26 -40.67 -33.67
CA ARG A 466 53.93 -40.16 -32.44
C ARG A 466 53.56 -41.06 -31.19
N ASP A 467 54.37 -41.14 -30.13
CA ASP A 467 54.42 -42.08 -28.98
C ASP A 467 55.27 -41.51 -27.84
N VAL A 468 54.97 -41.81 -26.58
CA VAL A 468 55.55 -41.09 -25.43
C VAL A 468 55.82 -41.99 -24.24
N VAL A 469 57.01 -41.86 -23.66
CA VAL A 469 57.27 -42.29 -22.29
C VAL A 469 56.94 -41.16 -21.35
N PHE A 470 56.06 -41.36 -20.37
CA PHE A 470 55.90 -40.40 -19.29
C PHE A 470 56.81 -40.73 -18.12
N HIS A 471 57.37 -39.68 -17.52
CA HIS A 471 57.96 -39.72 -16.18
C HIS A 471 57.00 -39.03 -15.21
N LYS A 472 56.76 -39.68 -14.07
CA LYS A 472 55.78 -39.27 -13.07
C LYS A 472 56.41 -39.37 -11.68
N ALA A 473 56.22 -38.36 -10.83
CA ALA A 473 56.75 -38.30 -9.47
C ALA A 473 55.72 -37.71 -8.50
N VAL A 474 55.56 -38.29 -7.31
CA VAL A 474 54.64 -37.75 -6.30
C VAL A 474 55.08 -36.37 -5.83
N VAL A 475 54.17 -35.41 -5.91
CA VAL A 475 54.20 -34.19 -5.10
C VAL A 475 53.41 -34.49 -3.83
N ARG A 476 54.03 -34.33 -2.66
CA ARG A 476 53.34 -34.42 -1.36
C ARG A 476 53.22 -33.01 -0.77
N LEU A 477 52.06 -32.74 -0.19
CA LEU A 477 51.90 -31.61 0.73
C LEU A 477 52.91 -31.76 1.89
N PRO A 478 53.32 -30.67 2.53
CA PRO A 478 54.19 -30.73 3.72
C PRO A 478 53.63 -31.56 4.88
N ASP A 479 52.32 -31.85 4.90
CA ASP A 479 51.67 -32.73 5.87
C ASP A 479 51.73 -34.24 5.52
N GLY A 480 52.48 -34.62 4.49
CA GLY A 480 52.70 -35.99 4.05
C GLY A 480 51.57 -36.58 3.21
N ARG A 481 50.38 -35.93 3.17
CA ARG A 481 49.36 -36.24 2.16
C ARG A 481 49.95 -35.93 0.79
N VAL A 482 49.43 -36.63 -0.21
CA VAL A 482 49.73 -36.31 -1.61
C VAL A 482 49.12 -34.95 -1.95
N GLU A 483 49.89 -34.07 -2.61
CA GLU A 483 49.36 -32.87 -3.29
C GLU A 483 49.09 -33.13 -4.78
N GLY A 484 49.82 -34.08 -5.38
CA GLY A 484 49.64 -34.46 -6.77
C GLY A 484 50.84 -35.17 -7.36
N ILE A 485 51.08 -34.93 -8.64
CA ILE A 485 52.20 -35.49 -9.41
C ILE A 485 52.83 -34.41 -10.28
N VAL A 486 54.14 -34.26 -10.22
CA VAL A 486 54.87 -33.55 -11.27
C VAL A 486 55.27 -34.59 -12.31
N GLY A 487 55.22 -34.21 -13.58
CA GLY A 487 55.65 -35.12 -14.62
C GLY A 487 56.01 -34.45 -15.93
N ALA A 488 56.48 -35.31 -16.82
CA ALA A 488 57.00 -34.96 -18.12
C ALA A 488 56.55 -35.99 -19.16
N MET A 489 56.17 -35.52 -20.35
CA MET A 489 56.13 -36.34 -21.56
C MET A 489 57.54 -36.41 -22.15
N LEU A 490 57.94 -37.57 -22.66
CA LEU A 490 59.14 -37.77 -23.46
C LEU A 490 58.75 -38.37 -24.83
N ASP A 491 59.01 -37.65 -25.91
CA ASP A 491 58.65 -38.03 -27.29
C ASP A 491 59.48 -39.24 -27.80
N VAL A 492 58.99 -40.47 -27.65
CA VAL A 492 59.65 -41.73 -28.10
C VAL A 492 59.19 -42.19 -29.48
N SER A 493 58.97 -41.25 -30.39
CA SER A 493 57.59 -41.03 -30.75
C SER A 493 57.11 -41.63 -32.06
N GLU A 494 57.94 -41.65 -33.08
CA GLU A 494 57.61 -42.24 -34.40
C GLU A 494 57.13 -43.71 -34.32
N LEU A 495 57.30 -44.32 -33.14
CA LEU A 495 56.87 -45.62 -32.68
C LEU A 495 55.35 -45.94 -32.68
N ARG A 496 54.35 -45.01 -32.72
CA ARG A 496 52.92 -45.48 -32.57
C ARG A 496 51.64 -44.73 -33.01
N ARG A 497 51.52 -43.44 -33.40
CA ARG A 497 50.16 -42.81 -33.58
C ARG A 497 49.24 -43.40 -34.65
N SER A 498 48.48 -44.37 -34.16
CA SER A 498 47.36 -45.10 -34.77
C SER A 498 46.50 -45.79 -33.68
N GLU A 499 46.99 -45.92 -32.43
CA GLU A 499 46.63 -47.07 -31.59
C GLU A 499 45.29 -46.96 -30.83
N ARG A 500 44.85 -45.76 -30.38
CA ARG A 500 43.69 -45.65 -29.44
C ARG A 500 42.88 -44.34 -29.51
N GLU A 501 42.86 -43.65 -30.66
CA GLU A 501 42.07 -42.41 -30.88
C GLU A 501 40.56 -42.54 -30.55
N LEU A 502 40.06 -43.78 -30.46
CA LEU A 502 38.68 -44.15 -30.16
C LEU A 502 38.15 -43.85 -28.74
N ARG A 503 39.00 -43.56 -27.73
CA ARG A 503 38.55 -43.64 -26.31
C ARG A 503 38.01 -42.35 -25.66
N GLU A 504 38.63 -41.19 -25.84
CA GLU A 504 38.29 -39.97 -25.05
C GLU A 504 36.98 -39.28 -25.46
N LEU A 505 36.53 -39.45 -26.72
CA LEU A 505 35.28 -38.83 -27.19
C LEU A 505 34.06 -39.27 -26.35
N ASN A 506 34.08 -40.51 -25.86
CA ASN A 506 33.00 -41.09 -25.06
C ASN A 506 32.98 -40.51 -23.63
N GLU A 507 34.12 -40.53 -22.93
CA GLU A 507 34.24 -39.96 -21.58
C GLU A 507 33.99 -38.44 -21.56
N HIS A 508 34.36 -37.73 -22.64
CA HIS A 508 34.12 -36.28 -22.76
C HIS A 508 32.65 -35.94 -22.99
N LEU A 509 31.87 -36.83 -23.62
CA LEU A 509 30.41 -36.73 -23.67
C LEU A 509 29.79 -37.02 -22.29
N GLU A 510 30.19 -38.11 -21.63
CA GLU A 510 29.65 -38.50 -20.32
C GLU A 510 29.96 -37.48 -19.23
N GLN A 511 31.17 -36.91 -19.17
CA GLN A 511 31.49 -35.82 -18.23
C GLN A 511 30.79 -34.50 -18.58
N ARG A 512 30.54 -34.20 -19.86
CA ARG A 512 29.70 -33.04 -20.25
C ARG A 512 28.23 -33.26 -19.89
N VAL A 513 27.72 -34.49 -19.97
CA VAL A 513 26.36 -34.85 -19.53
C VAL A 513 26.26 -34.79 -18.01
N ALA A 514 27.16 -35.44 -17.27
CA ALA A 514 27.17 -35.42 -15.80
C ALA A 514 27.38 -34.01 -15.24
N GLY A 515 28.36 -33.27 -15.79
CA GLY A 515 28.62 -31.87 -15.46
C GLY A 515 27.41 -30.98 -15.74
N ARG A 516 26.84 -31.02 -16.95
CA ARG A 516 25.61 -30.28 -17.25
C ARG A 516 24.41 -30.75 -16.44
N THR A 517 24.33 -32.02 -16.03
CA THR A 517 23.21 -32.51 -15.21
C THR A 517 23.35 -32.01 -13.77
N ALA A 518 24.57 -31.92 -13.24
CA ALA A 518 24.85 -31.30 -11.94
C ALA A 518 24.64 -29.77 -11.99
N ASP A 519 25.15 -29.10 -13.03
CA ASP A 519 24.94 -27.66 -13.24
C ASP A 519 23.46 -27.34 -13.48
N LEU A 520 22.72 -28.16 -14.24
CA LEU A 520 21.28 -27.99 -14.48
C LEU A 520 20.46 -28.36 -13.25
N ALA A 521 20.85 -29.35 -12.45
CA ALA A 521 20.20 -29.64 -11.17
C ALA A 521 20.44 -28.51 -10.16
N GLN A 522 21.66 -27.99 -10.05
CA GLN A 522 21.96 -26.85 -9.19
C GLN A 522 21.32 -25.56 -9.73
N SER A 523 21.27 -25.37 -11.05
CA SER A 523 20.55 -24.27 -11.68
C SER A 523 19.06 -24.41 -11.50
N ASN A 524 18.48 -25.62 -11.51
CA ASN A 524 17.07 -25.85 -11.21
C ASN A 524 16.77 -25.62 -9.72
N VAL A 525 17.66 -25.99 -8.80
CA VAL A 525 17.50 -25.64 -7.37
C VAL A 525 17.62 -24.13 -7.17
N ARG A 526 18.57 -23.44 -7.82
CA ARG A 526 18.67 -21.98 -7.77
C ARG A 526 17.50 -21.29 -8.48
N LEU A 527 16.97 -21.88 -9.56
CA LEU A 527 15.83 -21.35 -10.31
C LEU A 527 14.53 -21.59 -9.55
N GLN A 528 14.37 -22.72 -8.87
CA GLN A 528 13.29 -22.97 -7.94
C GLN A 528 13.39 -21.98 -6.77
N GLN A 529 14.53 -21.88 -6.08
CA GLN A 529 14.74 -20.86 -5.03
C GLN A 529 14.51 -19.43 -5.53
N ALA A 530 14.86 -19.12 -6.78
CA ALA A 530 14.59 -17.83 -7.40
C ALA A 530 13.12 -17.65 -7.76
N VAL A 531 12.40 -18.69 -8.19
CA VAL A 531 10.94 -18.69 -8.43
C VAL A 531 10.18 -18.59 -7.11
N ASP A 532 10.59 -19.30 -6.06
CA ASP A 532 10.05 -19.19 -4.71
C ASP A 532 10.27 -17.78 -4.15
N SER A 533 11.49 -17.23 -4.33
CA SER A 533 11.81 -15.85 -3.92
C SER A 533 11.10 -14.81 -4.77
N LEU A 534 10.90 -15.06 -6.06
CA LEU A 534 10.17 -14.17 -6.97
C LEU A 534 8.67 -14.25 -6.70
N ALA A 535 8.12 -15.41 -6.32
CA ALA A 535 6.74 -15.57 -5.89
C ALA A 535 6.50 -14.87 -4.55
N LEU A 536 7.42 -14.99 -3.58
CA LEU A 536 7.36 -14.22 -2.33
C LEU A 536 7.48 -12.71 -2.58
N ALA A 537 8.41 -12.26 -3.43
CA ALA A 537 8.55 -10.85 -3.78
C ALA A 537 7.39 -10.34 -4.64
N GLN A 538 6.77 -11.19 -5.47
CA GLN A 538 5.59 -10.87 -6.26
C GLN A 538 4.34 -10.81 -5.39
N ASP A 539 4.19 -11.68 -4.38
CA ASP A 539 3.13 -11.55 -3.38
C ASP A 539 3.33 -10.30 -2.51
N GLU A 540 4.56 -9.99 -2.08
CA GLU A 540 4.87 -8.76 -1.34
C GLU A 540 4.59 -7.50 -2.20
N LEU A 541 4.92 -7.53 -3.50
CA LEU A 541 4.59 -6.47 -4.45
C LEU A 541 3.08 -6.37 -4.71
N VAL A 542 2.39 -7.48 -4.95
CA VAL A 542 0.93 -7.54 -5.13
C VAL A 542 0.20 -7.09 -3.86
N ARG A 543 0.75 -7.38 -2.67
CA ARG A 543 0.25 -6.89 -1.38
C ARG A 543 0.49 -5.39 -1.23
N SER A 544 1.67 -4.89 -1.65
CA SER A 544 1.96 -3.45 -1.69
C SER A 544 1.10 -2.71 -2.71
N GLU A 545 0.75 -3.34 -3.84
CA GLU A 545 -0.12 -2.78 -4.89
C GLU A 545 -1.60 -2.84 -4.48
N LYS A 546 -2.06 -3.96 -3.88
CA LYS A 546 -3.35 -4.08 -3.17
C LYS A 546 -3.49 -2.91 -2.18
N LEU A 547 -2.47 -2.63 -1.35
CA LEU A 547 -2.47 -1.55 -0.36
C LEU A 547 -2.41 -0.14 -0.98
N ALA A 548 -1.57 0.09 -2.01
CA ALA A 548 -1.47 1.39 -2.67
C ALA A 548 -2.75 1.75 -3.45
N SER A 549 -3.33 0.76 -4.13
CA SER A 549 -4.63 0.87 -4.79
C SER A 549 -5.73 1.18 -3.77
N LEU A 550 -5.79 0.44 -2.65
CA LEU A 550 -6.74 0.70 -1.56
C LEU A 550 -6.59 2.12 -0.98
N GLY A 551 -5.37 2.65 -0.85
CA GLY A 551 -5.12 4.03 -0.44
C GLY A 551 -5.76 5.07 -1.39
N SER A 552 -5.67 4.84 -2.69
CA SER A 552 -6.35 5.67 -3.71
C SER A 552 -7.87 5.52 -3.64
N MET A 553 -8.37 4.29 -3.45
CA MET A 553 -9.80 4.00 -3.30
C MET A 553 -10.42 4.71 -2.09
N VAL A 554 -9.74 4.69 -0.92
CA VAL A 554 -10.23 5.34 0.30
C VAL A 554 -10.35 6.85 0.10
N ALA A 555 -9.40 7.49 -0.57
CA ALA A 555 -9.47 8.92 -0.89
C ALA A 555 -10.65 9.26 -1.82
N GLY A 556 -10.87 8.45 -2.87
CA GLY A 556 -11.99 8.63 -3.81
C GLY A 556 -13.36 8.41 -3.14
N VAL A 557 -13.50 7.33 -2.36
CA VAL A 557 -14.73 7.02 -1.62
C VAL A 557 -15.04 8.06 -0.55
N ALA A 558 -14.04 8.57 0.17
CA ALA A 558 -14.23 9.67 1.11
C ALA A 558 -14.75 10.94 0.43
N HIS A 559 -14.27 11.27 -0.78
CA HIS A 559 -14.74 12.42 -1.54
C HIS A 559 -16.21 12.26 -2.02
N GLU A 560 -16.54 11.10 -2.60
CA GLU A 560 -17.91 10.72 -3.00
C GLU A 560 -18.88 10.63 -1.81
N LEU A 561 -18.42 10.34 -0.59
CA LEU A 561 -19.23 10.35 0.63
C LEU A 561 -19.43 11.75 1.23
N ASN A 562 -18.38 12.56 1.25
CA ASN A 562 -18.44 13.90 1.85
C ASN A 562 -19.41 14.83 1.10
N THR A 563 -19.57 14.66 -0.22
CA THR A 563 -20.49 15.48 -1.04
C THR A 563 -21.97 15.31 -0.63
N PRO A 564 -22.58 14.10 -0.64
CA PRO A 564 -23.96 13.93 -0.21
C PRO A 564 -24.16 14.25 1.29
N ILE A 565 -23.19 13.94 2.16
CA ILE A 565 -23.30 14.24 3.59
C ILE A 565 -23.29 15.77 3.82
N GLY A 566 -22.37 16.50 3.19
CA GLY A 566 -22.31 17.97 3.26
C GLY A 566 -23.56 18.64 2.67
N ASN A 567 -24.11 18.10 1.59
CA ASN A 567 -25.37 18.57 1.02
C ASN A 567 -26.56 18.32 1.97
N ALA A 568 -26.65 17.14 2.59
CA ALA A 568 -27.70 16.82 3.56
C ALA A 568 -27.61 17.74 4.79
N LEU A 569 -26.41 17.99 5.31
CA LEU A 569 -26.16 18.93 6.42
C LEU A 569 -26.58 20.35 6.05
N THR A 570 -26.16 20.84 4.88
CA THR A 570 -26.49 22.20 4.38
C THR A 570 -28.01 22.39 4.25
N VAL A 571 -28.72 21.39 3.72
CA VAL A 571 -30.19 21.42 3.63
C VAL A 571 -30.83 21.34 5.01
N SER A 572 -30.28 20.54 5.93
CA SER A 572 -30.76 20.43 7.31
C SER A 572 -30.68 21.77 8.05
N THR A 573 -29.52 22.44 8.03
CA THR A 573 -29.33 23.76 8.66
C THR A 573 -30.19 24.85 7.99
N ALA A 574 -30.36 24.78 6.66
CA ALA A 574 -31.24 25.70 5.94
C ALA A 574 -32.73 25.51 6.28
N MET A 575 -33.17 24.27 6.56
CA MET A 575 -34.51 24.00 7.06
C MET A 575 -34.67 24.43 8.52
N GLN A 576 -33.68 24.19 9.38
CA GLN A 576 -33.70 24.62 10.79
C GLN A 576 -33.88 26.15 10.90
N ASN A 577 -33.06 26.92 10.18
CA ASN A 577 -33.20 28.39 10.12
C ASN A 577 -34.60 28.85 9.63
N LYS A 578 -35.25 28.08 8.74
CA LYS A 578 -36.63 28.35 8.29
C LYS A 578 -37.67 27.99 9.36
N CYS A 579 -37.46 26.94 10.14
CA CYS A 579 -38.30 26.59 11.30
C CYS A 579 -38.25 27.67 12.36
N ASP A 580 -37.05 28.17 12.70
CA ASP A 580 -36.86 29.19 13.73
C ASP A 580 -37.46 30.54 13.32
N ALA A 581 -37.32 30.93 12.05
CA ALA A 581 -37.99 32.11 11.50
C ALA A 581 -39.52 32.00 11.55
N LEU A 582 -40.10 30.84 11.18
CA LEU A 582 -41.54 30.60 11.27
C LEU A 582 -42.02 30.62 12.72
N ALA A 583 -41.25 30.03 13.65
CA ALA A 583 -41.55 30.05 15.08
C ALA A 583 -41.49 31.47 15.68
N ALA A 584 -40.62 32.34 15.16
CA ALA A 584 -40.58 33.75 15.51
C ALA A 584 -41.81 34.52 14.99
N GLU A 585 -42.18 34.37 13.70
CA GLU A 585 -43.40 34.97 13.14
C GLU A 585 -44.67 34.53 13.91
N LEU A 586 -44.73 33.25 14.30
CA LEU A 586 -45.83 32.69 15.08
C LEU A 586 -45.88 33.26 16.51
N LYS A 587 -44.75 33.31 17.24
CA LYS A 587 -44.66 33.89 18.59
C LYS A 587 -44.99 35.38 18.63
N GLN A 588 -44.68 36.11 17.56
CA GLN A 588 -44.98 37.54 17.43
C GLN A 588 -46.43 37.81 16.94
N GLY A 589 -47.18 36.77 16.54
CA GLY A 589 -48.55 36.93 16.02
C GLY A 589 -48.63 37.56 14.62
N VAL A 590 -47.52 37.61 13.88
CA VAL A 590 -47.40 38.27 12.56
C VAL A 590 -47.42 37.29 11.39
N LEU A 591 -47.50 35.98 11.66
CA LEU A 591 -47.46 34.91 10.66
C LEU A 591 -48.46 35.13 9.53
N ARG A 592 -47.95 35.20 8.30
CA ARG A 592 -48.76 35.36 7.09
C ARG A 592 -49.02 33.99 6.45
N LYS A 593 -50.19 33.81 5.84
CA LYS A 593 -50.49 32.60 5.04
C LYS A 593 -49.40 32.36 3.99
N SER A 594 -48.94 33.40 3.31
CA SER A 594 -47.84 33.31 2.34
C SER A 594 -46.52 32.80 2.94
N SER A 595 -46.18 33.17 4.19
CA SER A 595 -45.00 32.64 4.89
C SER A 595 -45.15 31.15 5.17
N LEU A 596 -46.35 30.71 5.58
CA LEU A 596 -46.66 29.31 5.86
C LEU A 596 -46.67 28.45 4.58
N ASP A 597 -47.38 28.89 3.54
CA ASP A 597 -47.41 28.21 2.23
C ASP A 597 -45.98 28.08 1.66
N GLN A 598 -45.17 29.14 1.79
CA GLN A 598 -43.77 29.15 1.36
C GLN A 598 -42.87 28.28 2.25
N TYR A 599 -43.12 28.19 3.56
CA TYR A 599 -42.39 27.27 4.46
C TYR A 599 -42.68 25.81 4.09
N LEU A 600 -43.96 25.45 3.91
CA LEU A 600 -44.38 24.09 3.56
C LEU A 600 -43.76 23.63 2.23
N SER A 601 -43.81 24.46 1.19
CA SER A 601 -43.21 24.16 -0.12
C SER A 601 -41.69 24.03 -0.07
N HIS A 602 -40.99 24.86 0.73
CA HIS A 602 -39.55 24.69 0.95
C HIS A 602 -39.22 23.43 1.76
N GLY A 603 -40.05 23.09 2.77
CA GLY A 603 -39.89 21.90 3.61
C GLY A 603 -40.01 20.62 2.80
N GLU A 604 -41.06 20.49 1.99
CA GLU A 604 -41.28 19.33 1.11
C GLU A 604 -40.09 19.10 0.16
N SER A 605 -39.64 20.15 -0.53
CA SER A 605 -38.46 20.08 -1.40
C SER A 605 -37.17 19.79 -0.63
N GLY A 606 -36.99 20.42 0.53
CA GLY A 606 -35.83 20.27 1.41
C GLY A 606 -35.70 18.84 1.96
N PHE A 607 -36.74 18.30 2.59
CA PHE A 607 -36.72 16.92 3.08
C PHE A 607 -36.52 15.92 1.94
N ALA A 608 -37.14 16.13 0.77
CA ALA A 608 -36.91 15.29 -0.39
C ALA A 608 -35.45 15.36 -0.92
N MET A 609 -34.79 16.52 -0.85
CA MET A 609 -33.35 16.64 -1.14
C MET A 609 -32.49 15.94 -0.09
N LEU A 610 -32.83 16.08 1.19
CA LEU A 610 -32.09 15.53 2.32
C LEU A 610 -32.12 13.99 2.29
N VAL A 611 -33.30 13.38 2.12
CA VAL A 611 -33.47 11.92 1.96
C VAL A 611 -32.66 11.39 0.78
N ARG A 612 -32.78 11.99 -0.43
CA ARG A 612 -32.02 11.53 -1.61
C ARG A 612 -30.50 11.56 -1.42
N ASN A 613 -29.97 12.52 -0.65
CA ASN A 613 -28.55 12.60 -0.34
C ASN A 613 -28.13 11.54 0.69
N LEU A 614 -28.89 11.37 1.78
CA LEU A 614 -28.61 10.32 2.77
C LEU A 614 -28.68 8.92 2.17
N GLU A 615 -29.65 8.64 1.29
CA GLU A 615 -29.68 7.38 0.55
C GLU A 615 -28.46 7.20 -0.38
N ARG A 616 -27.96 8.26 -1.03
CA ARG A 616 -26.73 8.19 -1.86
C ARG A 616 -25.53 7.81 -0.99
N ALA A 617 -25.39 8.43 0.19
CA ALA A 617 -24.36 8.07 1.16
C ALA A 617 -24.50 6.61 1.63
N ALA A 618 -25.71 6.17 1.99
CA ALA A 618 -25.98 4.79 2.39
C ALA A 618 -25.64 3.77 1.29
N ARG A 619 -26.03 4.03 0.02
CA ARG A 619 -25.66 3.19 -1.13
C ARG A 619 -24.14 3.13 -1.35
N LEU A 620 -23.43 4.25 -1.20
CA LEU A 620 -21.97 4.27 -1.28
C LEU A 620 -21.31 3.45 -0.15
N ILE A 621 -21.82 3.55 1.08
CA ILE A 621 -21.33 2.76 2.23
C ILE A 621 -21.58 1.26 2.01
N THR A 622 -22.76 0.87 1.54
CA THR A 622 -23.08 -0.53 1.24
C THR A 622 -22.16 -1.09 0.14
N ASN A 623 -22.04 -0.39 -0.99
CA ASN A 623 -21.16 -0.78 -2.08
C ASN A 623 -19.68 -0.87 -1.64
N PHE A 624 -19.22 0.05 -0.79
CA PHE A 624 -17.87 0.01 -0.24
C PHE A 624 -17.68 -1.17 0.72
N LYS A 625 -18.66 -1.46 1.57
CA LYS A 625 -18.67 -2.63 2.47
C LYS A 625 -18.63 -3.95 1.71
N GLU A 626 -19.33 -4.06 0.58
CA GLU A 626 -19.28 -5.23 -0.31
C GLU A 626 -17.94 -5.39 -1.06
N VAL A 627 -17.16 -4.32 -1.21
CA VAL A 627 -15.80 -4.38 -1.78
C VAL A 627 -14.74 -4.65 -0.69
N ALA A 628 -15.03 -4.33 0.58
CA ALA A 628 -14.13 -4.48 1.71
C ALA A 628 -14.38 -5.74 2.58
N VAL A 629 -15.55 -6.38 2.47
CA VAL A 629 -15.95 -7.54 3.29
C VAL A 629 -16.72 -8.56 2.45
N ASP A 630 -16.12 -9.74 2.22
CA ASP A 630 -16.81 -10.90 1.67
C ASP A 630 -17.88 -11.42 2.65
N GLN A 631 -19.16 -11.12 2.37
CA GLN A 631 -20.28 -11.56 3.20
C GLN A 631 -20.79 -12.94 2.78
N THR A 632 -20.24 -13.98 3.43
CA THR A 632 -20.92 -15.02 4.25
C THR A 632 -22.31 -15.62 3.89
N SER A 633 -23.00 -15.21 2.83
CA SER A 633 -24.41 -15.53 2.56
C SER A 633 -24.66 -16.18 1.20
N ASP A 634 -23.62 -16.74 0.57
CA ASP A 634 -23.71 -17.37 -0.76
C ASP A 634 -23.36 -18.86 -0.69
N ARG A 635 -24.34 -19.68 -0.28
CA ARG A 635 -24.21 -21.15 -0.34
C ARG A 635 -24.39 -21.62 -1.77
N ARG A 636 -23.37 -22.31 -2.31
CA ARG A 636 -23.50 -23.05 -3.58
C ARG A 636 -24.66 -24.05 -3.46
N ARG A 637 -25.54 -24.03 -4.46
CA ARG A 637 -26.71 -24.93 -4.57
C ARG A 637 -27.06 -25.15 -6.04
N ARG A 638 -27.84 -26.21 -6.30
CA ARG A 638 -28.46 -26.42 -7.60
C ARG A 638 -29.72 -25.58 -7.78
N PHE A 639 -29.85 -24.88 -8.91
CA PHE A 639 -31.00 -24.03 -9.27
C PHE A 639 -31.19 -23.96 -10.80
N ARG A 640 -32.39 -23.60 -11.28
CA ARG A 640 -32.63 -23.33 -12.71
C ARG A 640 -32.28 -21.88 -13.05
N LEU A 641 -31.68 -21.64 -14.21
CA LEU A 641 -31.32 -20.29 -14.64
C LEU A 641 -32.55 -19.40 -14.83
N LEU A 642 -33.62 -19.93 -15.42
CA LEU A 642 -34.86 -19.19 -15.69
C LEU A 642 -35.44 -18.58 -14.40
N ASP A 643 -35.59 -19.39 -13.34
CA ASP A 643 -36.12 -18.95 -12.04
C ASP A 643 -35.36 -17.73 -11.50
N THR A 644 -34.03 -17.73 -11.59
CA THR A 644 -33.17 -16.63 -11.12
C THR A 644 -33.25 -15.40 -12.02
N VAL A 645 -33.41 -15.58 -13.33
CA VAL A 645 -33.62 -14.47 -14.28
C VAL A 645 -34.98 -13.80 -14.02
N GLU A 646 -36.06 -14.59 -13.88
CA GLU A 646 -37.41 -14.11 -13.58
C GLU A 646 -37.47 -13.40 -12.22
N GLU A 647 -36.85 -13.96 -11.17
CA GLU A 647 -36.74 -13.33 -9.85
C GLU A 647 -36.01 -11.97 -9.92
N CYS A 648 -34.93 -11.88 -10.70
CA CYS A 648 -34.20 -10.62 -10.90
C CYS A 648 -35.02 -9.59 -11.69
N VAL A 649 -35.74 -10.01 -12.74
CA VAL A 649 -36.61 -9.13 -13.54
C VAL A 649 -37.79 -8.62 -12.71
N HIS A 650 -38.44 -9.49 -11.93
CA HIS A 650 -39.52 -9.09 -11.01
C HIS A 650 -39.01 -8.14 -9.92
N THR A 651 -37.85 -8.41 -9.31
CA THR A 651 -37.24 -7.54 -8.30
C THR A 651 -36.91 -6.16 -8.87
N PHE A 652 -36.30 -6.10 -10.07
CA PHE A 652 -35.94 -4.86 -10.74
C PHE A 652 -37.16 -4.04 -11.19
N THR A 653 -38.20 -4.70 -11.74
CA THR A 653 -39.44 -4.04 -12.18
C THR A 653 -40.31 -3.57 -11.02
N ALA A 654 -40.29 -4.25 -9.86
CA ALA A 654 -41.00 -3.81 -8.65
C ALA A 654 -40.29 -2.67 -7.90
N GLY A 655 -38.95 -2.62 -7.94
CA GLY A 655 -38.15 -1.61 -7.24
C GLY A 655 -38.02 -0.26 -7.96
N VAL A 656 -38.42 -0.18 -9.24
CA VAL A 656 -38.29 1.03 -10.07
C VAL A 656 -39.66 1.54 -10.50
N GLY A 657 -39.89 2.85 -10.38
CA GLY A 657 -41.15 3.50 -10.77
C GLY A 657 -41.43 3.47 -12.29
N ALA A 658 -42.44 4.22 -12.74
CA ALA A 658 -43.11 4.11 -14.05
C ALA A 658 -42.27 4.43 -15.33
N ARG A 659 -40.96 4.15 -15.35
CA ARG A 659 -40.04 4.27 -16.50
C ARG A 659 -38.99 3.14 -16.47
N VAL A 660 -39.43 1.89 -16.44
CA VAL A 660 -38.58 0.70 -16.54
C VAL A 660 -38.45 0.28 -18.01
N PRO A 661 -37.28 -0.15 -18.51
CA PRO A 661 -37.20 -0.80 -19.82
C PRO A 661 -38.01 -2.11 -19.83
N GLY A 662 -38.51 -2.49 -21.01
CA GLY A 662 -39.11 -3.81 -21.22
C GLY A 662 -38.07 -4.93 -21.13
N PHE A 663 -38.49 -6.14 -20.81
CA PHE A 663 -37.62 -7.32 -20.78
C PHE A 663 -38.10 -8.36 -21.79
N GLN A 664 -37.15 -8.99 -22.49
CA GLN A 664 -37.36 -10.17 -23.33
C GLN A 664 -36.43 -11.26 -22.82
N VAL A 665 -36.99 -12.39 -22.38
CA VAL A 665 -36.24 -13.52 -21.82
C VAL A 665 -36.36 -14.71 -22.78
N ASP A 666 -35.22 -15.23 -23.22
CA ASP A 666 -35.07 -16.38 -24.12
C ASP A 666 -34.09 -17.38 -23.47
N VAL A 667 -34.57 -18.04 -22.41
CA VAL A 667 -33.79 -18.91 -21.53
C VAL A 667 -34.51 -20.24 -21.43
N ALA A 668 -33.89 -21.31 -21.95
CA ALA A 668 -34.49 -22.64 -21.93
C ALA A 668 -34.61 -23.20 -20.49
N GLU A 669 -35.78 -23.73 -20.14
CA GLU A 669 -36.08 -24.34 -18.82
C GLU A 669 -35.11 -25.45 -18.40
N SER A 670 -34.45 -26.09 -19.37
CA SER A 670 -33.47 -27.16 -19.15
C SER A 670 -32.12 -26.68 -18.59
N ILE A 671 -31.85 -25.37 -18.60
CA ILE A 671 -30.57 -24.82 -18.13
C ILE A 671 -30.59 -24.69 -16.60
N ALA A 672 -29.78 -25.50 -15.93
CA ALA A 672 -29.62 -25.48 -14.48
C ALA A 672 -28.12 -25.44 -14.10
N PHE A 673 -27.81 -24.66 -13.08
CA PHE A 673 -26.48 -24.54 -12.49
C PHE A 673 -26.41 -25.26 -11.14
N ASP A 674 -25.21 -25.70 -10.75
CA ASP A 674 -24.84 -25.89 -9.35
C ASP A 674 -23.77 -24.86 -8.97
N ALA A 675 -24.23 -23.70 -8.48
CA ALA A 675 -23.43 -22.48 -8.37
C ALA A 675 -23.96 -21.55 -7.27
N TYR A 676 -23.52 -20.29 -7.31
CA TYR A 676 -23.87 -19.21 -6.37
C TYR A 676 -24.96 -18.31 -6.98
N PRO A 677 -26.26 -18.53 -6.71
CA PRO A 677 -27.32 -17.72 -7.33
C PRO A 677 -27.35 -16.28 -6.83
N GLY A 678 -26.81 -15.99 -5.62
CA GLY A 678 -26.65 -14.62 -5.14
C GLY A 678 -25.69 -13.83 -6.04
N ALA A 679 -24.50 -14.39 -6.29
CA ALA A 679 -23.53 -13.84 -7.24
C ALA A 679 -24.12 -13.64 -8.65
N LEU A 680 -24.89 -14.60 -9.16
CA LEU A 680 -25.50 -14.49 -10.49
C LEU A 680 -26.58 -13.42 -10.56
N GLY A 681 -27.47 -13.33 -9.56
CA GLY A 681 -28.46 -12.27 -9.47
C GLY A 681 -27.83 -10.88 -9.35
N GLN A 682 -26.74 -10.76 -8.57
CA GLN A 682 -25.99 -9.51 -8.45
C GLN A 682 -25.34 -9.10 -9.79
N ILE A 683 -24.89 -10.05 -10.62
CA ILE A 683 -24.43 -9.75 -11.98
C ILE A 683 -25.58 -9.20 -12.84
N LEU A 684 -26.72 -9.88 -12.88
CA LEU A 684 -27.88 -9.49 -13.69
C LEU A 684 -28.39 -8.10 -13.30
N LEU A 685 -28.61 -7.84 -12.01
CA LEU A 685 -29.10 -6.55 -11.52
C LEU A 685 -28.14 -5.39 -11.83
N ASN A 686 -26.82 -5.61 -11.74
CA ASN A 686 -25.83 -4.61 -12.16
C ASN A 686 -25.92 -4.29 -13.66
N LEU A 687 -26.12 -5.31 -14.51
CA LEU A 687 -26.28 -5.09 -15.96
C LEU A 687 -27.60 -4.40 -16.30
N PHE A 688 -28.70 -4.71 -15.61
CA PHE A 688 -29.99 -4.03 -15.81
C PHE A 688 -29.92 -2.56 -15.39
N GLU A 689 -29.27 -2.25 -14.27
CA GLU A 689 -29.06 -0.88 -13.81
C GLU A 689 -28.12 -0.10 -14.74
N ASN A 690 -27.06 -0.74 -15.26
CA ASN A 690 -26.21 -0.13 -16.28
C ASN A 690 -26.98 0.19 -17.56
N ALA A 691 -27.84 -0.70 -18.06
CA ALA A 691 -28.69 -0.43 -19.22
C ALA A 691 -29.67 0.72 -18.94
N ARG A 692 -30.35 0.71 -17.78
CA ARG A 692 -31.29 1.77 -17.37
C ARG A 692 -30.61 3.14 -17.24
N VAL A 693 -29.42 3.20 -16.65
CA VAL A 693 -28.70 4.47 -16.40
C VAL A 693 -27.94 4.95 -17.63
N HIS A 694 -27.23 4.07 -18.35
CA HIS A 694 -26.34 4.46 -19.44
C HIS A 694 -26.98 4.36 -20.81
N ALA A 695 -27.73 3.29 -21.11
CA ALA A 695 -28.26 3.03 -22.45
C ALA A 695 -29.58 3.79 -22.74
N PHE A 696 -30.51 3.82 -21.77
CA PHE A 696 -31.85 4.43 -21.90
C PHE A 696 -31.98 5.78 -21.18
N ALA A 697 -30.99 6.66 -21.44
CA ALA A 697 -30.97 8.01 -20.88
C ALA A 697 -32.23 8.81 -21.22
N ASP A 698 -32.56 9.78 -20.36
CA ASP A 698 -33.61 10.79 -20.55
C ASP A 698 -35.05 10.25 -20.69
N GLY A 699 -35.24 8.94 -20.50
CA GLY A 699 -36.55 8.28 -20.42
C GLY A 699 -37.06 7.72 -21.75
N ALA A 700 -36.18 7.47 -22.72
CA ALA A 700 -36.54 6.76 -23.95
C ALA A 700 -37.04 5.33 -23.66
N PRO A 701 -38.08 4.83 -24.36
CA PRO A 701 -38.53 3.45 -24.21
C PRO A 701 -37.47 2.47 -24.74
N GLY A 702 -37.05 1.53 -23.89
CA GLY A 702 -35.97 0.58 -24.15
C GLY A 702 -36.38 -0.86 -23.92
N THR A 703 -35.55 -1.81 -24.34
CA THR A 703 -35.72 -3.24 -24.10
C THR A 703 -34.39 -3.92 -23.81
N ILE A 704 -34.36 -4.68 -22.71
CA ILE A 704 -33.26 -5.57 -22.34
C ILE A 704 -33.62 -6.99 -22.81
N ARG A 705 -32.71 -7.64 -23.53
CA ARG A 705 -32.80 -9.04 -23.96
C ARG A 705 -31.87 -9.89 -23.11
N ILE A 706 -32.38 -11.00 -22.60
CA ILE A 706 -31.63 -11.97 -21.80
C ILE A 706 -31.76 -13.32 -22.50
N GLY A 707 -30.67 -13.80 -23.09
CA GLY A 707 -30.61 -15.10 -23.75
C GLY A 707 -29.71 -16.06 -22.99
N ALA A 708 -29.96 -17.37 -23.08
CA ALA A 708 -29.01 -18.37 -22.58
C ALA A 708 -29.00 -19.67 -23.41
N GLN A 709 -27.81 -20.17 -23.70
CA GLN A 709 -27.58 -21.43 -24.43
C GLN A 709 -26.50 -22.28 -23.74
N ALA A 710 -26.67 -23.59 -23.76
CA ALA A 710 -25.63 -24.54 -23.36
C ALA A 710 -24.62 -24.73 -24.49
N LEU A 711 -23.33 -24.74 -24.17
CA LEU A 711 -22.22 -24.94 -25.10
C LEU A 711 -21.78 -26.42 -25.13
N PRO A 712 -21.16 -26.90 -26.23
CA PRO A 712 -20.74 -28.31 -26.36
C PRO A 712 -19.68 -28.79 -25.37
N ASP A 713 -19.01 -27.86 -24.67
CA ASP A 713 -17.97 -28.12 -23.66
C ASP A 713 -18.52 -28.24 -22.22
N GLY A 714 -19.83 -28.10 -22.03
CA GLY A 714 -20.49 -28.12 -20.72
C GLY A 714 -20.56 -26.77 -20.01
N ASN A 715 -20.09 -25.68 -20.65
CA ASN A 715 -20.35 -24.32 -20.20
C ASN A 715 -21.76 -23.85 -20.64
N VAL A 716 -22.23 -22.78 -20.04
CA VAL A 716 -23.47 -22.07 -20.39
C VAL A 716 -23.08 -20.64 -20.77
N GLN A 717 -23.50 -20.21 -21.95
CA GLN A 717 -23.34 -18.84 -22.41
C GLN A 717 -24.63 -18.06 -22.15
N ILE A 718 -24.54 -17.01 -21.35
CA ILE A 718 -25.63 -16.08 -21.03
C ILE A 718 -25.33 -14.76 -21.75
N SER A 719 -26.27 -14.27 -22.54
CA SER A 719 -26.20 -12.96 -23.19
C SER A 719 -27.17 -11.97 -22.53
N VAL A 720 -26.68 -10.78 -22.19
CA VAL A 720 -27.51 -9.67 -21.69
C VAL A 720 -27.26 -8.46 -22.59
N GLY A 721 -28.26 -8.10 -23.39
CA GLY A 721 -28.17 -7.03 -24.37
C GLY A 721 -29.21 -5.94 -24.18
N ASP A 722 -28.84 -4.68 -24.41
CA ASP A 722 -29.77 -3.56 -24.55
C ASP A 722 -29.88 -3.10 -26.01
N ASN A 723 -30.90 -2.29 -26.32
CA ASN A 723 -31.07 -1.62 -27.61
C ASN A 723 -30.96 -0.09 -27.50
N GLY A 724 -30.19 0.41 -26.55
CA GLY A 724 -30.03 1.84 -26.28
C GLY A 724 -28.87 2.48 -27.06
N LYS A 725 -28.29 3.55 -26.51
CA LYS A 725 -27.29 4.35 -27.23
C LYS A 725 -25.94 3.65 -27.51
N GLY A 726 -25.70 2.47 -26.96
CA GLY A 726 -24.41 1.76 -27.03
C GLY A 726 -23.26 2.45 -26.27
N ILE A 727 -22.05 1.92 -26.46
CA ILE A 727 -20.80 2.35 -25.83
C ILE A 727 -19.80 2.72 -26.93
N ALA A 728 -19.04 3.80 -26.71
CA ALA A 728 -18.01 4.26 -27.65
C ALA A 728 -16.72 3.43 -27.54
N ALA A 729 -16.02 3.24 -28.67
CA ALA A 729 -14.88 2.34 -28.77
C ALA A 729 -13.67 2.74 -27.89
N ASP A 730 -13.52 4.03 -27.57
CA ASP A 730 -12.50 4.57 -26.66
C ASP A 730 -12.77 4.26 -25.18
N ALA A 731 -14.03 3.96 -24.84
CA ALA A 731 -14.45 3.55 -23.51
C ALA A 731 -14.36 2.02 -23.30
N LEU A 732 -14.57 1.22 -24.36
CA LEU A 732 -14.63 -0.26 -24.27
C LEU A 732 -13.45 -0.92 -23.50
N PRO A 733 -12.17 -0.52 -23.68
CA PRO A 733 -11.05 -1.13 -22.94
C PRO A 733 -11.09 -0.89 -21.43
N LYS A 734 -11.86 0.10 -20.97
CA LYS A 734 -11.84 0.62 -19.58
C LYS A 734 -13.12 0.35 -18.80
N ILE A 735 -14.15 -0.24 -19.42
CA ILE A 735 -15.47 -0.39 -18.77
C ILE A 735 -15.44 -1.29 -17.53
N PHE A 736 -14.42 -2.15 -17.39
CA PHE A 736 -14.21 -3.01 -16.22
C PHE A 736 -13.24 -2.42 -15.19
N ASP A 737 -12.61 -1.27 -15.49
CA ASP A 737 -11.75 -0.55 -14.54
C ASP A 737 -12.61 0.01 -13.40
N PRO A 738 -12.23 -0.17 -12.12
CA PRO A 738 -12.93 0.43 -11.00
C PRO A 738 -13.06 1.96 -11.15
N PHE A 739 -14.24 2.48 -10.82
CA PHE A 739 -14.61 3.90 -10.92
C PHE A 739 -14.69 4.47 -12.35
N PHE A 740 -14.45 3.69 -13.41
CA PHE A 740 -14.68 4.15 -14.77
C PHE A 740 -16.19 4.33 -15.04
N THR A 741 -16.60 5.53 -15.42
CA THR A 741 -17.99 5.83 -15.79
C THR A 741 -18.11 7.03 -16.71
N THR A 742 -19.03 6.93 -17.67
CA THR A 742 -19.43 8.07 -18.53
C THR A 742 -20.38 9.05 -17.84
N ARG A 743 -20.66 8.87 -16.54
CA ARG A 743 -21.55 9.71 -15.71
C ARG A 743 -21.03 9.93 -14.28
N LEU A 744 -19.72 10.20 -14.14
CA LEU A 744 -19.09 10.55 -12.87
C LEU A 744 -19.79 11.77 -12.24
N GLY A 745 -20.01 11.76 -10.92
CA GLY A 745 -20.79 12.78 -10.19
C GLY A 745 -22.31 12.73 -10.43
N GLN A 746 -22.75 12.44 -11.67
CA GLN A 746 -24.16 12.36 -12.10
C GLN A 746 -24.88 11.04 -11.72
N GLY A 747 -24.34 10.29 -10.77
CA GLY A 747 -24.98 9.10 -10.18
C GLY A 747 -24.43 7.75 -10.66
N GLY A 748 -23.53 7.73 -11.65
CA GLY A 748 -22.77 6.52 -11.96
C GLY A 748 -21.59 6.36 -11.00
N SER A 749 -21.48 5.22 -10.31
CA SER A 749 -20.38 4.93 -9.37
C SER A 749 -19.12 4.36 -10.04
N GLY A 750 -19.24 3.85 -11.26
CA GLY A 750 -18.16 3.13 -11.97
C GLY A 750 -17.71 1.82 -11.32
N LEU A 751 -18.44 1.31 -10.31
CA LEU A 751 -18.10 0.06 -9.61
C LEU A 751 -18.85 -1.17 -10.15
N GLY A 752 -20.02 -0.99 -10.77
CA GLY A 752 -20.90 -2.10 -11.13
C GLY A 752 -20.29 -3.12 -12.08
N LEU A 753 -19.62 -2.67 -13.16
CA LEU A 753 -18.97 -3.59 -14.10
C LEU A 753 -17.69 -4.24 -13.53
N ALA A 754 -16.95 -3.55 -12.67
CA ALA A 754 -15.82 -4.14 -11.94
C ALA A 754 -16.28 -5.24 -10.96
N ILE A 755 -17.46 -5.07 -10.33
CA ILE A 755 -18.13 -6.10 -9.51
C ILE A 755 -18.56 -7.28 -10.39
N VAL A 756 -19.24 -7.03 -11.52
CA VAL A 756 -19.64 -8.07 -12.50
C VAL A 756 -18.43 -8.89 -12.96
N TYR A 757 -17.35 -8.24 -13.37
CA TYR A 757 -16.12 -8.90 -13.82
C TYR A 757 -15.54 -9.82 -12.74
N ARG A 758 -15.46 -9.35 -11.49
CA ARG A 758 -14.98 -10.14 -10.34
C ARG A 758 -15.90 -11.32 -10.02
N LEU A 759 -17.22 -11.14 -10.01
CA LEU A 759 -18.17 -12.22 -9.73
C LEU A 759 -18.10 -13.32 -10.80
N VAL A 760 -18.05 -12.93 -12.09
CA VAL A 760 -17.88 -13.89 -13.20
C VAL A 760 -16.54 -14.63 -13.10
N THR A 761 -15.42 -13.90 -13.03
CA THR A 761 -14.08 -14.50 -13.20
C THR A 761 -13.51 -15.16 -11.94
N LYS A 762 -13.90 -14.71 -10.74
CA LYS A 762 -13.37 -15.26 -9.48
C LYS A 762 -14.36 -16.16 -8.75
N LYS A 763 -15.64 -15.78 -8.67
CA LYS A 763 -16.64 -16.51 -7.87
C LYS A 763 -17.40 -17.59 -8.64
N LEU A 764 -17.62 -17.39 -9.94
CA LEU A 764 -18.30 -18.34 -10.82
C LEU A 764 -17.34 -19.07 -11.78
N GLY A 765 -16.04 -18.72 -11.80
CA GLY A 765 -15.01 -19.39 -12.62
C GLY A 765 -15.16 -19.21 -14.14
N GLY A 766 -15.92 -18.21 -14.57
CA GLY A 766 -16.27 -17.97 -15.98
C GLY A 766 -15.50 -16.83 -16.64
N LYS A 767 -15.98 -16.42 -17.83
CA LYS A 767 -15.44 -15.31 -18.64
C LYS A 767 -16.55 -14.33 -18.99
N ILE A 768 -16.22 -13.05 -19.13
CA ILE A 768 -17.13 -12.03 -19.68
C ILE A 768 -16.47 -11.32 -20.86
N ARG A 769 -17.26 -11.05 -21.89
CA ARG A 769 -16.91 -10.26 -23.08
C ARG A 769 -18.02 -9.23 -23.34
N ILE A 770 -17.74 -8.25 -24.17
CA ILE A 770 -18.73 -7.26 -24.63
C ILE A 770 -18.63 -7.06 -26.15
N SER A 771 -19.76 -6.79 -26.78
CA SER A 771 -19.84 -6.16 -28.10
C SER A 771 -20.79 -4.97 -28.00
N SER A 772 -20.45 -3.82 -28.59
CA SER A 772 -21.32 -2.65 -28.62
C SER A 772 -20.89 -1.70 -29.74
N GLU A 773 -21.87 -1.11 -30.41
CA GLU A 773 -21.65 -0.03 -31.38
C GLU A 773 -22.53 1.18 -30.97
N PRO A 774 -22.05 2.42 -31.16
CA PRO A 774 -22.86 3.61 -30.92
C PRO A 774 -24.19 3.59 -31.70
N GLY A 775 -25.29 3.68 -30.98
CA GLY A 775 -26.66 3.64 -31.52
C GLY A 775 -27.27 2.24 -31.73
N GLN A 776 -26.52 1.15 -31.48
CA GLN A 776 -27.01 -0.23 -31.62
C GLN A 776 -27.19 -0.97 -30.28
N GLY A 777 -26.92 -0.29 -29.16
CA GLY A 777 -26.92 -0.87 -27.82
C GLY A 777 -25.62 -1.60 -27.45
N ALA A 778 -25.61 -2.25 -26.30
CA ALA A 778 -24.50 -3.07 -25.82
C ALA A 778 -24.95 -4.49 -25.48
N ILE A 779 -24.10 -5.49 -25.77
CA ILE A 779 -24.35 -6.91 -25.49
C ILE A 779 -23.17 -7.46 -24.69
N PHE A 780 -23.45 -7.85 -23.45
CA PHE A 780 -22.54 -8.58 -22.58
C PHE A 780 -22.73 -10.08 -22.80
N ILE A 781 -21.63 -10.80 -23.01
CA ILE A 781 -21.61 -12.26 -23.21
C ILE A 781 -20.83 -12.87 -22.06
N ILE A 782 -21.48 -13.71 -21.26
CA ILE A 782 -20.94 -14.34 -20.06
C ILE A 782 -20.90 -15.85 -20.27
N GLU A 783 -19.73 -16.45 -20.15
CA GLU A 783 -19.49 -17.89 -20.31
C GLU A 783 -19.18 -18.49 -18.94
N LEU A 784 -20.10 -19.27 -18.37
CA LEU A 784 -19.98 -19.87 -17.02
C LEU A 784 -19.97 -21.39 -17.08
N PRO A 785 -19.19 -22.10 -16.24
CA PRO A 785 -19.34 -23.54 -16.07
C PRO A 785 -20.68 -23.87 -15.40
N ALA A 786 -21.37 -24.92 -15.86
CA ALA A 786 -22.64 -25.37 -15.25
C ALA A 786 -22.49 -25.82 -13.78
N THR A 787 -21.26 -26.06 -13.31
CA THR A 787 -20.91 -26.32 -11.91
C THR A 787 -19.80 -25.36 -11.50
N ALA A 788 -20.04 -24.50 -10.52
CA ALA A 788 -19.05 -23.52 -10.05
C ALA A 788 -17.96 -24.21 -9.19
N PRO A 789 -16.73 -23.68 -9.16
CA PRO A 789 -15.68 -24.23 -8.30
C PRO A 789 -16.07 -24.18 -6.81
N GLU A 790 -15.56 -25.15 -6.05
CA GLU A 790 -15.53 -25.05 -4.58
C GLU A 790 -14.49 -24.01 -4.19
N VAL A 791 -14.91 -22.99 -3.45
CA VAL A 791 -14.03 -21.95 -2.91
C VAL A 791 -13.84 -22.26 -1.44
N ASP A 792 -12.78 -22.99 -1.11
CA ASP A 792 -12.40 -23.23 0.28
C ASP A 792 -11.86 -21.92 0.88
N SER A 793 -12.31 -21.56 2.07
CA SER A 793 -12.06 -20.25 2.70
C SER A 793 -10.70 -20.20 3.41
N GLY A 794 -9.66 -20.79 2.82
CA GLY A 794 -8.36 -21.06 3.46
C GLY A 794 -7.12 -20.66 2.65
N ASP A 795 -7.05 -21.01 1.35
CA ASP A 795 -5.80 -20.95 0.58
C ASP A 795 -5.87 -20.05 -0.68
N GLU A 796 -5.13 -18.93 -0.72
CA GLU A 796 -4.88 -18.13 -1.94
C GLU A 796 -3.90 -18.89 -2.88
N VAL A 797 -4.38 -19.88 -3.64
CA VAL A 797 -3.57 -20.55 -4.69
C VAL A 797 -3.66 -19.79 -6.02
N THR A 798 -2.50 -19.23 -6.39
CA THR A 798 -2.13 -18.61 -7.68
C THR A 798 -3.00 -18.96 -8.90
N ALA A 799 -3.73 -17.97 -9.41
CA ALA A 799 -4.33 -18.01 -10.75
C ALA A 799 -3.28 -17.67 -11.83
N THR A 800 -2.41 -18.63 -12.13
CA THR A 800 -1.43 -18.55 -13.23
C THR A 800 -2.13 -18.36 -14.57
N HIS A 801 -1.57 -17.57 -15.49
CA HIS A 801 -2.05 -17.51 -16.88
C HIS A 801 -1.87 -18.88 -17.56
N ALA A 802 -2.95 -19.65 -17.63
CA ALA A 802 -3.00 -20.93 -18.33
C ALA A 802 -2.99 -20.72 -19.84
N ALA A 803 -1.80 -20.57 -20.43
CA ALA A 803 -1.60 -20.80 -21.85
C ALA A 803 -1.93 -22.27 -22.18
N TRP A 804 -2.44 -22.50 -23.39
CA TRP A 804 -2.83 -23.82 -23.87
C TRP A 804 -1.65 -24.81 -23.87
N ALA A 805 -1.83 -25.98 -23.25
CA ALA A 805 -0.90 -27.10 -23.31
C ALA A 805 -1.64 -28.39 -23.74
N PRO A 806 -1.19 -29.09 -24.79
CA PRO A 806 -1.80 -30.36 -25.20
C PRO A 806 -1.38 -31.51 -24.26
N PRO A 807 -2.21 -32.57 -24.10
CA PRO A 807 -1.87 -33.71 -23.28
C PRO A 807 -0.72 -34.53 -23.91
N ALA A 808 0.26 -34.91 -23.09
CA ALA A 808 1.41 -35.72 -23.51
C ALA A 808 1.25 -37.17 -23.04
N GLY A 809 1.47 -38.16 -23.93
CA GLY A 809 1.29 -39.55 -23.50
C GLY A 809 1.44 -40.72 -24.46
N MET A 810 2.10 -40.64 -25.63
CA MET A 810 2.62 -41.85 -26.31
C MET A 810 3.71 -41.57 -27.37
N ASN A 811 4.57 -42.60 -27.54
CA ASN A 811 5.89 -42.69 -28.17
C ASN A 811 6.10 -42.16 -29.63
N PRO A 812 7.37 -42.12 -30.13
CA PRO A 812 7.74 -41.41 -31.36
C PRO A 812 7.57 -42.23 -32.66
N ALA A 813 7.85 -41.54 -33.78
CA ALA A 813 7.83 -41.96 -35.19
C ALA A 813 6.44 -41.89 -35.87
N GLY A 814 6.34 -41.02 -36.88
CA GLY A 814 5.15 -40.83 -37.71
C GLY A 814 5.28 -39.55 -38.55
N THR A 815 5.38 -39.67 -39.86
CA THR A 815 5.46 -38.54 -40.80
C THR A 815 4.07 -37.95 -41.07
N GLY A 816 3.94 -36.62 -40.99
CA GLY A 816 2.73 -35.92 -41.41
C GLY A 816 2.97 -34.43 -41.57
N ALA A 817 2.96 -33.94 -42.82
CA ALA A 817 2.81 -32.52 -43.10
C ALA A 817 1.32 -32.19 -43.14
N GLY A 818 0.88 -31.15 -42.43
CA GLY A 818 -0.54 -30.81 -42.30
C GLY A 818 -0.72 -29.35 -41.89
N ASP A 819 -1.20 -28.57 -42.86
CA ASP A 819 -1.81 -27.23 -42.80
C ASP A 819 -1.64 -26.42 -41.49
N ALA A 820 -0.81 -25.38 -41.58
CA ALA A 820 -1.02 -24.15 -40.82
C ALA A 820 -1.43 -23.07 -41.82
N SER A 821 -2.61 -22.48 -41.63
CA SER A 821 -3.21 -21.52 -42.57
C SER A 821 -2.66 -20.08 -42.37
N PRO A 822 -2.94 -19.13 -43.27
CA PRO A 822 -2.34 -17.78 -43.20
C PRO A 822 -2.76 -16.92 -41.99
N LEU A 823 -3.99 -17.07 -41.47
CA LEU A 823 -4.56 -16.15 -40.48
C LEU A 823 -3.70 -15.97 -39.22
N HIS A 824 -3.15 -17.06 -38.66
CA HIS A 824 -2.31 -17.01 -37.46
C HIS A 824 -1.05 -16.13 -37.60
N LEU A 825 -0.60 -15.82 -38.83
CA LEU A 825 0.53 -14.91 -39.05
C LEU A 825 0.12 -13.43 -38.99
N ARG A 826 -1.14 -13.13 -39.31
CA ARG A 826 -1.71 -11.77 -39.31
C ARG A 826 -1.97 -11.28 -37.90
N ASP A 827 -2.47 -12.14 -37.03
CA ASP A 827 -2.81 -11.80 -35.65
C ASP A 827 -1.55 -11.49 -34.83
N GLU A 828 -0.48 -12.30 -34.93
CA GLU A 828 0.81 -12.01 -34.29
C GLU A 828 1.47 -10.71 -34.77
N LEU A 829 1.22 -10.29 -36.01
CA LEU A 829 1.74 -9.03 -36.56
C LEU A 829 0.88 -7.83 -36.15
N LEU A 830 -0.42 -8.01 -35.91
CA LEU A 830 -1.29 -6.98 -35.34
C LEU A 830 -0.88 -6.64 -33.90
N ASP A 831 -0.58 -7.64 -33.06
CA ASP A 831 -0.01 -7.45 -31.72
C ASP A 831 1.28 -6.59 -31.77
N ILE A 832 2.17 -6.88 -32.74
CA ILE A 832 3.40 -6.12 -32.93
C ILE A 832 3.07 -4.66 -33.30
N ARG A 833 2.17 -4.45 -34.27
CA ARG A 833 1.76 -3.12 -34.72
C ARG A 833 1.20 -2.28 -33.57
N GLU A 834 0.26 -2.81 -32.80
CA GLU A 834 -0.35 -2.12 -31.65
C GLU A 834 0.69 -1.78 -30.58
N LEU A 835 1.68 -2.67 -30.34
CA LEU A 835 2.79 -2.41 -29.43
C LEU A 835 3.73 -1.29 -29.93
N VAL A 836 3.98 -1.19 -31.26
CA VAL A 836 4.77 -0.08 -31.84
C VAL A 836 4.00 1.24 -31.73
N GLU A 837 2.73 1.27 -32.13
CA GLU A 837 1.88 2.47 -32.08
C GLU A 837 1.74 2.99 -30.63
N SER A 838 1.51 2.09 -29.67
CA SER A 838 1.49 2.39 -28.23
C SER A 838 2.79 3.02 -27.72
N ARG A 839 3.96 2.44 -28.08
CA ARG A 839 5.26 2.98 -27.67
C ARG A 839 5.63 4.28 -28.39
N ALA A 840 5.21 4.47 -29.64
CA ALA A 840 5.37 5.73 -30.36
C ALA A 840 4.51 6.85 -29.74
N ALA A 841 3.27 6.56 -29.35
CA ALA A 841 2.42 7.50 -28.62
C ALA A 841 3.06 7.92 -27.28
N ALA A 842 3.60 6.96 -26.51
CA ALA A 842 4.32 7.23 -25.27
C ALA A 842 5.63 8.05 -25.46
N ALA A 843 6.29 7.96 -26.62
CA ALA A 843 7.46 8.77 -26.95
C ALA A 843 7.10 10.22 -27.36
N THR A 844 5.86 10.47 -27.81
CA THR A 844 5.41 11.74 -28.39
C THR A 844 5.36 12.90 -27.37
N THR A 845 5.48 12.62 -26.06
CA THR A 845 5.53 13.64 -24.99
C THR A 845 6.81 14.50 -25.00
N ARG A 846 7.79 14.22 -25.86
CA ARG A 846 8.90 15.13 -26.19
C ARG A 846 8.94 15.37 -27.70
N ARG A 847 9.36 16.58 -28.12
CA ARG A 847 9.27 17.08 -29.51
C ARG A 847 9.93 16.15 -30.55
N ILE A 848 9.16 15.20 -31.09
CA ILE A 848 9.49 14.49 -32.34
C ILE A 848 9.34 15.49 -33.50
N THR A 849 10.31 15.54 -34.40
CA THR A 849 10.28 16.44 -35.56
C THR A 849 9.33 15.94 -36.64
N ASP A 850 8.90 16.83 -37.56
CA ASP A 850 8.09 16.43 -38.72
C ASP A 850 8.86 15.62 -39.76
N ALA A 851 10.17 15.44 -39.58
CA ALA A 851 10.95 14.41 -40.27
C ALA A 851 10.79 13.04 -39.57
N GLY A 852 10.91 12.99 -38.24
CA GLY A 852 10.70 11.77 -37.45
C GLY A 852 9.29 11.20 -37.60
N ARG A 853 8.25 12.04 -37.61
CA ARG A 853 6.86 11.60 -37.87
C ARG A 853 6.67 11.02 -39.26
N ARG A 854 7.34 11.57 -40.29
CA ARG A 854 7.30 11.01 -41.66
C ARG A 854 8.06 9.69 -41.79
N ARG A 855 9.19 9.53 -41.08
CA ARG A 855 9.92 8.24 -41.02
C ARG A 855 9.09 7.15 -40.34
N LEU A 856 8.42 7.45 -39.22
CA LEU A 856 7.48 6.52 -38.60
C LEU A 856 6.35 6.11 -39.55
N ALA A 857 5.77 7.03 -40.31
CA ALA A 857 4.73 6.72 -41.29
C ALA A 857 5.23 5.78 -42.41
N ASP A 858 6.42 6.03 -42.97
CA ASP A 858 7.05 5.17 -43.99
C ASP A 858 7.40 3.76 -43.45
N VAL A 859 7.80 3.67 -42.18
CA VAL A 859 7.99 2.38 -41.46
C VAL A 859 6.67 1.60 -41.36
N PHE A 860 5.55 2.25 -40.99
CA PHE A 860 4.24 1.61 -40.93
C PHE A 860 3.69 1.25 -42.33
N GLU A 861 3.92 2.06 -43.36
CA GLU A 861 3.49 1.75 -44.73
C GLU A 861 4.25 0.54 -45.32
N ARG A 862 5.54 0.39 -44.98
CA ARG A 862 6.34 -0.80 -45.33
C ARG A 862 5.85 -2.05 -44.59
N LEU A 863 5.44 -1.91 -43.34
CA LEU A 863 4.83 -3.00 -42.57
C LEU A 863 3.49 -3.43 -43.21
N ASP A 864 2.60 -2.49 -43.53
CA ASP A 864 1.31 -2.78 -44.20
C ASP A 864 1.49 -3.39 -45.60
N LYS A 865 2.64 -3.17 -46.26
CA LYS A 865 3.03 -3.91 -47.48
C LYS A 865 3.50 -5.34 -47.18
N SER A 866 4.30 -5.56 -46.12
CA SER A 866 4.67 -6.91 -45.62
C SER A 866 3.44 -7.72 -45.16
N PHE A 867 2.36 -7.08 -44.69
CA PHE A 867 1.08 -7.74 -44.43
C PHE A 867 0.32 -8.25 -45.68
N SER A 868 0.76 -7.92 -46.91
CA SER A 868 -0.05 -8.05 -48.14
C SER A 868 0.49 -9.01 -49.21
N THR A 869 1.64 -9.64 -48.98
CA THR A 869 2.32 -10.52 -49.95
C THR A 869 2.17 -12.01 -49.61
N GLU A 870 1.67 -12.81 -50.56
CA GLU A 870 1.56 -14.28 -50.39
C GLU A 870 2.78 -15.05 -50.93
N ASP A 871 3.67 -14.42 -51.70
CA ASP A 871 4.93 -15.02 -52.15
C ASP A 871 6.03 -14.93 -51.08
N ALA A 872 6.77 -16.03 -50.91
CA ALA A 872 7.82 -16.19 -49.92
C ALA A 872 9.05 -15.30 -50.16
N GLU A 873 9.47 -15.10 -51.43
CA GLU A 873 10.66 -14.29 -51.72
C GLU A 873 10.32 -12.79 -51.70
N ALA A 874 9.12 -12.40 -52.14
CA ALA A 874 8.55 -11.07 -51.92
C ALA A 874 8.36 -10.76 -50.41
N GLN A 875 7.87 -11.70 -49.60
CA GLN A 875 7.72 -11.52 -48.16
C GLN A 875 9.08 -11.26 -47.50
N VAL A 876 10.11 -12.06 -47.81
CA VAL A 876 11.48 -11.84 -47.30
C VAL A 876 12.04 -10.48 -47.74
N ALA A 877 11.73 -10.02 -48.95
CA ALA A 877 12.13 -8.69 -49.41
C ALA A 877 11.40 -7.54 -48.67
N CYS A 878 10.09 -7.69 -48.39
CA CYS A 878 9.30 -6.72 -47.62
C CYS A 878 9.73 -6.68 -46.14
N ASP A 879 9.90 -7.84 -45.51
CA ASP A 879 10.44 -7.97 -44.15
C ASP A 879 11.82 -7.31 -44.05
N LEU A 880 12.70 -7.50 -45.04
CA LEU A 880 14.03 -6.90 -45.08
C LEU A 880 13.98 -5.37 -45.29
N ALA A 881 13.09 -4.87 -46.14
CA ALA A 881 12.87 -3.43 -46.30
C ALA A 881 12.35 -2.77 -45.01
N PHE A 882 11.55 -3.50 -44.23
CA PHE A 882 11.10 -3.08 -42.89
C PHE A 882 12.24 -3.12 -41.86
N HIS A 883 13.12 -4.13 -41.90
CA HIS A 883 14.34 -4.16 -41.07
C HIS A 883 15.25 -2.94 -41.32
N MET A 884 15.51 -2.58 -42.57
CA MET A 884 16.31 -1.39 -42.88
C MET A 884 15.68 -0.11 -42.33
N ALA A 885 14.36 0.06 -42.49
CA ALA A 885 13.65 1.24 -42.00
C ALA A 885 13.67 1.34 -40.45
N ILE A 886 13.68 0.21 -39.74
CA ILE A 886 13.83 0.16 -38.27
C ILE A 886 15.29 0.41 -37.82
N ILE A 887 16.30 0.04 -38.61
CA ILE A 887 17.70 0.41 -38.38
C ILE A 887 17.85 1.94 -38.50
N ASP A 888 17.36 2.54 -39.59
CA ASP A 888 17.35 4.00 -39.78
C ASP A 888 16.60 4.75 -38.66
N LEU A 889 15.53 4.16 -38.13
CA LEU A 889 14.81 4.69 -36.96
C LEU A 889 15.62 4.60 -35.65
N SER A 890 16.50 3.61 -35.54
CA SER A 890 17.31 3.35 -34.35
C SER A 890 18.54 4.26 -34.24
N VAL A 891 18.93 4.91 -35.34
CA VAL A 891 20.00 5.94 -35.39
C VAL A 891 19.50 7.30 -34.87
N ASP A 892 18.19 7.58 -34.90
CA ASP A 892 17.62 8.81 -34.35
C ASP A 892 17.47 8.72 -32.82
N PRO A 893 18.16 9.57 -32.01
CA PRO A 893 18.09 9.51 -30.55
C PRO A 893 16.69 9.73 -29.96
N ALA A 894 15.76 10.34 -30.71
CA ALA A 894 14.37 10.50 -30.28
C ALA A 894 13.53 9.21 -30.48
N LEU A 895 13.93 8.32 -31.40
CA LEU A 895 13.17 7.13 -31.80
C LEU A 895 13.88 5.80 -31.51
N GLN A 896 15.15 5.84 -31.08
CA GLN A 896 15.95 4.69 -30.66
C GLN A 896 15.23 3.75 -29.67
N LYS A 897 14.42 4.30 -28.74
CA LYS A 897 13.60 3.52 -27.79
C LYS A 897 12.43 2.77 -28.44
N VAL A 898 11.91 3.26 -29.57
CA VAL A 898 10.91 2.56 -30.38
C VAL A 898 11.60 1.44 -31.14
N GLY A 899 12.65 1.74 -31.89
CA GLY A 899 13.43 0.73 -32.65
C GLY A 899 13.86 -0.46 -31.79
N ALA A 900 14.49 -0.20 -30.64
CA ALA A 900 14.92 -1.21 -29.67
C ALA A 900 13.78 -2.11 -29.13
N ALA A 901 12.52 -1.68 -29.22
CA ALA A 901 11.35 -2.47 -28.84
C ALA A 901 10.85 -3.41 -29.96
N VAL A 902 10.99 -3.01 -31.22
CA VAL A 902 10.47 -3.79 -32.38
C VAL A 902 11.46 -4.88 -32.80
N ILE A 903 12.77 -4.61 -32.71
CA ILE A 903 13.84 -5.51 -33.18
C ILE A 903 13.75 -6.95 -32.63
N PRO A 904 13.48 -7.20 -31.33
CA PRO A 904 13.30 -8.56 -30.80
C PRO A 904 12.09 -9.30 -31.39
N LEU A 905 11.01 -8.58 -31.65
CA LEU A 905 9.77 -9.13 -32.20
C LEU A 905 9.95 -9.53 -33.67
N MET A 906 10.61 -8.66 -34.45
CA MET A 906 10.99 -8.92 -35.84
C MET A 906 11.94 -10.12 -35.97
N TYR A 907 12.89 -10.28 -35.04
CA TYR A 907 13.76 -11.46 -34.98
C TYR A 907 12.97 -12.75 -34.73
N GLY A 908 12.00 -12.71 -33.83
CA GLY A 908 11.05 -13.81 -33.57
C GLY A 908 10.16 -14.15 -34.76
N HIS A 909 9.69 -13.13 -35.50
CA HIS A 909 8.87 -13.30 -36.70
C HIS A 909 9.66 -13.90 -37.86
N MET A 910 10.69 -13.21 -38.37
CA MET A 910 11.37 -13.59 -39.60
C MET A 910 12.09 -14.95 -39.47
N ARG A 911 12.55 -15.31 -38.26
CA ARG A 911 13.07 -16.66 -37.97
C ARG A 911 12.01 -17.75 -38.18
N ARG A 912 10.73 -17.48 -37.86
CA ARG A 912 9.61 -18.42 -38.09
C ARG A 912 9.19 -18.42 -39.56
N THR A 913 9.10 -17.26 -40.21
CA THR A 913 8.83 -17.12 -41.65
C THR A 913 9.84 -17.91 -42.50
N LEU A 914 11.14 -17.71 -42.29
CA LEU A 914 12.23 -18.49 -42.91
C LEU A 914 12.18 -20.00 -42.57
N THR A 915 11.53 -20.41 -41.48
CA THR A 915 11.36 -21.83 -41.14
C THR A 915 10.21 -22.48 -41.90
N ARG A 916 9.16 -21.71 -42.22
CA ARG A 916 7.91 -22.18 -42.81
C ARG A 916 7.91 -22.14 -44.33
N LEU A 917 8.54 -21.13 -44.93
CA LEU A 917 8.45 -20.86 -46.38
C LEU A 917 9.68 -21.31 -47.18
N MET A 918 10.75 -21.78 -46.53
CA MET A 918 11.95 -22.28 -47.21
C MET A 918 12.26 -23.74 -46.88
N PRO A 919 12.08 -24.67 -47.86
CA PRO A 919 12.36 -26.09 -47.65
C PRO A 919 13.87 -26.42 -47.68
N ASP A 920 14.69 -25.64 -48.40
CA ASP A 920 16.14 -25.80 -48.49
C ASP A 920 16.81 -25.54 -47.12
N PRO A 921 17.46 -26.56 -46.50
CA PRO A 921 18.10 -26.39 -45.20
C PRO A 921 19.31 -25.46 -45.20
N GLU A 922 20.16 -25.50 -46.22
CA GLU A 922 21.41 -24.73 -46.26
C GLU A 922 21.14 -23.25 -46.57
N ARG A 923 20.24 -22.97 -47.53
CA ARG A 923 19.82 -21.60 -47.86
C ARG A 923 19.10 -20.96 -46.67
N ARG A 924 18.22 -21.72 -45.98
CA ARG A 924 17.54 -21.29 -44.75
C ARG A 924 18.52 -20.98 -43.62
N ASP A 925 19.46 -21.88 -43.33
CA ASP A 925 20.40 -21.70 -42.22
C ASP A 925 21.49 -20.66 -42.54
N THR A 926 21.70 -20.33 -43.81
CA THR A 926 22.52 -19.18 -44.24
C THR A 926 21.79 -17.86 -44.02
N LEU A 927 20.52 -17.74 -44.44
CA LEU A 927 19.71 -16.53 -44.16
C LEU A 927 19.51 -16.31 -42.65
N ARG A 928 19.26 -17.37 -41.86
CA ARG A 928 19.18 -17.30 -40.39
C ARG A 928 20.49 -16.80 -39.76
N ARG A 929 21.66 -17.17 -40.29
CA ARG A 929 22.97 -16.67 -39.82
C ARG A 929 23.18 -15.20 -40.14
N GLN A 930 22.87 -14.77 -41.37
CA GLN A 930 22.96 -13.36 -41.77
C GLN A 930 21.99 -12.48 -40.97
N HIS A 931 20.75 -12.93 -40.79
CA HIS A 931 19.74 -12.21 -40.01
C HIS A 931 20.10 -12.11 -38.53
N ARG A 932 20.70 -13.16 -37.96
CA ARG A 932 21.28 -13.11 -36.61
C ARG A 932 22.41 -12.08 -36.50
N ALA A 933 23.29 -11.97 -37.50
CA ALA A 933 24.35 -10.96 -37.49
C ALA A 933 23.80 -9.53 -37.54
N ILE A 934 22.73 -9.28 -38.32
CA ILE A 934 22.00 -8.00 -38.30
C ILE A 934 21.46 -7.72 -36.88
N TYR A 935 20.75 -8.68 -36.27
CA TYR A 935 20.18 -8.55 -34.93
C TYR A 935 21.23 -8.28 -33.85
N GLU A 936 22.35 -9.00 -33.86
CA GLU A 936 23.44 -8.85 -32.90
C GLU A 936 24.17 -7.50 -33.06
N ALA A 937 24.35 -7.01 -34.30
CA ALA A 937 24.95 -5.69 -34.54
C ALA A 937 24.08 -4.52 -34.04
N ILE A 938 22.75 -4.58 -34.23
CA ILE A 938 21.85 -3.51 -33.74
C ILE A 938 21.78 -3.53 -32.21
N ILE A 939 21.79 -4.71 -31.57
CA ILE A 939 21.86 -4.83 -30.10
C ILE A 939 23.20 -4.31 -29.54
N ALA A 940 24.30 -4.48 -30.27
CA ALA A 940 25.59 -3.88 -29.91
C ALA A 940 25.61 -2.34 -30.05
N GLY A 941 24.59 -1.74 -30.70
CA GLY A 941 24.51 -0.30 -30.94
C GLY A 941 25.42 0.18 -32.08
N ASP A 942 25.83 -0.73 -32.99
CA ASP A 942 26.69 -0.43 -34.14
C ASP A 942 25.86 -0.40 -35.44
N PRO A 943 25.43 0.79 -35.90
CA PRO A 943 24.61 0.92 -37.10
C PRO A 943 25.40 0.66 -38.39
N ASP A 944 26.72 0.86 -38.40
CA ASP A 944 27.55 0.63 -39.58
C ASP A 944 27.72 -0.88 -39.81
N SER A 945 28.00 -1.65 -38.74
CA SER A 945 27.98 -3.12 -38.81
C SER A 945 26.59 -3.68 -39.14
N ALA A 946 25.51 -3.09 -38.61
CA ALA A 946 24.14 -3.50 -38.94
C ALA A 946 23.80 -3.26 -40.43
N SER A 947 24.20 -2.10 -40.96
CA SER A 947 24.04 -1.74 -42.37
C SER A 947 24.87 -2.66 -43.28
N ALA A 948 26.12 -2.94 -42.92
CA ALA A 948 26.98 -3.88 -43.65
C ALA A 948 26.42 -5.31 -43.66
N ALA A 949 25.88 -5.78 -42.52
CA ALA A 949 25.22 -7.10 -42.43
C ALA A 949 23.94 -7.16 -43.29
N ALA A 950 23.14 -6.09 -43.31
CA ALA A 950 21.96 -5.98 -44.17
C ALA A 950 22.33 -5.96 -45.66
N ALA A 951 23.41 -5.25 -46.04
CA ALA A 951 23.92 -5.23 -47.41
C ALA A 951 24.45 -6.61 -47.87
N ALA A 952 25.13 -7.36 -46.99
CA ALA A 952 25.57 -8.72 -47.26
C ALA A 952 24.38 -9.69 -47.45
N HIS A 953 23.31 -9.51 -46.67
CA HIS A 953 22.06 -10.26 -46.83
C HIS A 953 21.36 -9.93 -48.16
N MET A 954 21.24 -8.64 -48.51
CA MET A 954 20.72 -8.16 -49.81
C MET A 954 21.46 -8.77 -51.00
N ALA A 955 22.80 -8.80 -50.95
CA ALA A 955 23.62 -9.38 -52.03
C ALA A 955 23.40 -10.90 -52.19
N TYR A 956 23.25 -11.62 -51.08
CA TYR A 956 22.94 -13.06 -51.10
C TYR A 956 21.52 -13.35 -51.59
N VAL A 957 20.53 -12.53 -51.25
CA VAL A 957 19.15 -12.70 -51.75
C VAL A 957 19.09 -12.44 -53.26
N ARG A 958 19.69 -11.35 -53.76
CA ARG A 958 19.70 -11.03 -55.20
C ARG A 958 20.39 -12.10 -56.04
N THR A 959 21.61 -12.51 -55.67
CA THR A 959 22.36 -13.56 -56.41
C THR A 959 21.69 -14.95 -56.39
N GLN A 960 20.65 -15.15 -55.59
CA GLN A 960 19.81 -16.37 -55.63
C GLN A 960 18.54 -16.18 -56.48
N ALA A 961 18.05 -14.95 -56.63
CA ALA A 961 16.99 -14.60 -57.59
C ALA A 961 17.52 -14.60 -59.03
N ASP A 962 18.68 -13.98 -59.27
CA ASP A 962 19.31 -13.91 -60.60
C ASP A 962 19.55 -15.33 -61.17
N ARG A 963 20.03 -16.25 -60.33
CA ARG A 963 20.21 -17.68 -60.67
C ARG A 963 18.91 -18.43 -60.97
N ARG A 964 17.78 -17.96 -60.45
CA ARG A 964 16.44 -18.51 -60.72
C ARG A 964 15.95 -18.08 -62.10
N GLU A 965 16.25 -16.87 -62.55
CA GLU A 965 15.95 -16.46 -63.93
C GLU A 965 16.81 -17.25 -64.94
N GLU A 966 18.11 -17.47 -64.66
CA GLU A 966 18.96 -18.33 -65.49
C GLU A 966 18.49 -19.80 -65.56
N THR A 967 17.83 -20.31 -64.51
CA THR A 967 17.25 -21.68 -64.49
C THR A 967 15.76 -21.76 -64.86
N ALA A 968 15.13 -20.62 -65.16
CA ALA A 968 13.79 -20.55 -65.75
C ALA A 968 13.81 -20.16 -67.25
N ALA A 969 14.96 -19.69 -67.75
CA ALA A 969 15.22 -19.39 -69.16
C ALA A 969 15.98 -20.53 -69.90
N SER A 970 16.17 -21.68 -69.25
CA SER A 970 16.82 -22.89 -69.79
C SER A 970 15.94 -24.13 -69.63
#